data_AF-A0A9E3U2E1-F1
#
_entry.id   AF-A0A9E3U2E1-F1
#
_cell.length_a   1.000
_cell.length_b   1.000
_cell.length_c   1.000
_cell.angle_alpha   90.00
_cell.angle_beta   90.00
_cell.angle_gamma   90.00
#
_symmetry.space_group_name_H-M   'P 1'
#
loop_
_entity.id
_entity.type
_entity.pdbx_description
1 polymer ?
#
loop_
_entity_poly.entity_id
_entity_poly.type
_entity_poly.pdbx_seq_one_letter_code
_entity_poly.pdbx_strand_id
1 'polypeptide(L)'
;MSLRSLNGCMLSLGLMLTTAASAWAADAKPGANLATYAKPSGETYFALSLAPQGGTPRAKTTDVVVLFDTSASQPGLYRDDALASLKAMLSELGESARVKLVAVDVNAVPMTNDFVAVDSAAMQEGLQKLERRAPLGSTDMAVAMQQAAKDFAAAGTNPRSVVYIGDGISRANLLGSDEFGGLVNQLVDSRVSVSSFAIGPQRDLILLAALANQTGGNVFLDGNNVSPQQAGGAMAAIATETVIWPTAAQMPKAFSESYPAALPPLRGDRTSVVVGMLDGAGSQQIQVTGVANGQPVDMTWNVAPQASSDDDSYLPQLVEMARADRGLTLPTIGTEGLAAARQAVLGGARTLAELSGRALASGDSAGAARLAKAALGIDPASTAAENVRGAAGQFGGEDTVRLANFQPGLGGVDAGSALDEFVADNGAFLNEVQNQARIQSEIIQAEVTQGLTRARELFDVDPQGAIADLKQLLDNVERAPDLEAEIRAQLRDQLVSAIKEAQRRQIEKDQRDQQRAEQEAAARERSRLIREAERRDEKIKQIVARFNSLMDEGRYREAEDAAYEARELAPGSPYLWPTRRLEDNITVNAIHTARMTGYMHDILSVREARQRGVVDALFQVEKAHVPFPDDPPITYPDPQVWEELTLRRKKYASIDLAKRGGAEEKIFEALDQPTTLEFIEAPLSDVIDYTKDLHGIEIQIDKRALEDVGIGTDTPITRNLKGITLRSALRLLLKDLDLTYVIRDEVLLITTPEEAESQLVTKVYPVADLVLPIRSGAGANPFQLGGGLGGQGGFGGGLGGGGGGLGGGG
;
A
#
# COMPACT_ATOMS: atom_id res chain seq x y z
N MET A 1 35.50 -17.70 -0.94
CA MET A 1 34.37 -18.26 -0.15
C MET A 1 34.47 -17.67 1.25
N SER A 2 33.44 -17.12 1.90
CA SER A 2 32.00 -17.12 1.62
C SER A 2 31.38 -15.71 1.83
N LEU A 3 30.17 -15.48 1.32
CA LEU A 3 29.51 -14.17 1.24
C LEU A 3 29.20 -13.56 2.63
N ARG A 4 29.89 -12.46 2.99
CA ARG A 4 29.54 -11.55 4.10
C ARG A 4 30.06 -10.11 3.86
N SER A 5 29.68 -9.45 2.76
CA SER A 5 30.17 -8.09 2.46
C SER A 5 29.34 -7.27 1.44
N LEU A 6 28.00 -7.35 1.47
CA LEU A 6 27.16 -6.69 0.44
C LEU A 6 25.86 -6.02 0.95
N ASN A 7 25.71 -5.82 2.28
CA ASN A 7 24.50 -5.27 2.90
C ASN A 7 24.69 -3.84 3.48
N GLY A 8 25.35 -2.93 2.77
CA GLY A 8 25.59 -1.57 3.28
C GLY A 8 25.88 -0.52 2.22
N CYS A 9 24.84 -0.03 1.52
CA CYS A 9 24.96 1.10 0.57
C CYS A 9 23.63 1.83 0.22
N MET A 10 22.54 1.69 0.99
CA MET A 10 21.27 2.41 0.73
C MET A 10 20.54 2.89 2.02
N LEU A 11 21.27 3.14 3.11
CA LEU A 11 20.67 3.42 4.43
C LEU A 11 21.24 4.67 5.13
N SER A 12 21.77 5.62 4.35
CA SER A 12 22.46 6.82 4.86
C SER A 12 22.02 8.12 4.16
N LEU A 13 20.69 8.35 4.08
CA LEU A 13 20.12 9.65 3.71
C LEU A 13 19.12 10.21 4.75
N GLY A 14 18.87 9.49 5.85
CA GLY A 14 17.85 9.81 6.85
C GLY A 14 18.37 10.06 8.27
N LEU A 15 19.69 10.29 8.44
CA LEU A 15 20.30 10.52 9.75
C LEU A 15 21.17 11.79 9.72
N MET A 16 21.12 12.56 10.80
CA MET A 16 21.84 13.84 11.02
C MET A 16 21.22 15.13 10.44
N LEU A 17 19.95 15.37 10.83
CA LEU A 17 19.44 16.72 11.12
C LEU A 17 19.06 16.86 12.62
N THR A 18 19.67 16.02 13.47
CA THR A 18 19.23 15.71 14.85
C THR A 18 19.84 16.60 15.94
N THR A 19 20.38 17.78 15.61
CA THR A 19 21.06 18.68 16.56
C THR A 19 20.67 20.15 16.37
N ALA A 20 19.40 20.50 16.58
CA ALA A 20 18.94 21.90 16.64
C ALA A 20 17.75 22.16 17.61
N ALA A 21 17.42 21.23 18.52
CA ALA A 21 16.27 21.36 19.44
C ALA A 21 16.42 22.44 20.54
N SER A 22 17.49 23.26 20.48
CA SER A 22 17.79 24.30 21.48
C SER A 22 18.56 25.51 20.92
N ALA A 23 18.49 25.75 19.59
CA ALA A 23 19.24 26.81 18.90
C ALA A 23 18.37 27.92 18.27
N TRP A 24 17.07 27.95 18.55
CA TRP A 24 16.09 28.94 18.02
C TRP A 24 16.26 30.38 18.57
N ALA A 25 17.49 30.78 18.95
CA ALA A 25 17.78 32.07 19.56
C ALA A 25 19.22 32.61 19.31
N ALA A 26 20.09 31.94 18.55
CA ALA A 26 21.50 32.35 18.44
C ALA A 26 22.16 32.00 17.08
N ASP A 27 22.01 32.89 16.08
CA ASP A 27 23.12 33.47 15.29
C ASP A 27 22.68 34.33 14.07
N ALA A 28 21.37 34.54 13.88
CA ALA A 28 20.87 35.49 12.89
C ALA A 28 21.19 36.95 13.28
N LYS A 29 22.37 37.45 12.88
CA LYS A 29 22.63 38.90 12.84
C LYS A 29 21.57 39.54 11.92
N PRO A 30 20.82 40.57 12.37
CA PRO A 30 19.83 41.22 11.52
C PRO A 30 20.54 41.93 10.36
N GLY A 31 20.31 41.45 9.15
CA GLY A 31 21.01 41.93 7.96
C GLY A 31 20.76 41.08 6.73
N ALA A 32 21.57 41.30 5.71
CA ALA A 32 21.56 40.51 4.48
C ALA A 32 22.96 39.93 4.21
N ASN A 33 23.00 38.72 3.65
CA ASN A 33 24.23 38.04 3.27
C ASN A 33 24.22 37.73 1.77
N LEU A 34 25.34 37.89 1.08
CA LEU A 34 25.51 37.62 -0.35
C LEU A 34 26.73 36.71 -0.56
N ALA A 35 26.52 35.40 -0.39
CA ALA A 35 27.52 34.38 -0.70
C ALA A 35 27.70 34.28 -2.22
N THR A 36 28.93 34.01 -2.69
CA THR A 36 29.20 33.87 -4.13
C THR A 36 30.10 32.69 -4.45
N TYR A 37 29.99 32.21 -5.69
CA TYR A 37 30.88 31.23 -6.28
C TYR A 37 31.21 31.62 -7.73
N ALA A 38 32.48 31.85 -8.02
CA ALA A 38 32.98 32.15 -9.36
C ALA A 38 33.55 30.88 -10.01
N LYS A 39 32.95 30.44 -11.12
CA LYS A 39 33.49 29.34 -11.93
C LYS A 39 34.81 29.77 -12.61
N PRO A 40 35.72 28.82 -12.93
CA PRO A 40 36.89 29.07 -13.77
C PRO A 40 36.58 29.62 -15.18
N SER A 41 35.33 29.49 -15.65
CA SER A 41 34.83 30.11 -16.89
C SER A 41 34.60 31.62 -16.79
N GLY A 42 34.65 32.21 -15.58
CA GLY A 42 34.41 33.64 -15.31
C GLY A 42 32.98 33.96 -14.87
N GLU A 43 32.05 33.00 -14.95
CA GLU A 43 30.66 33.15 -14.49
C GLU A 43 30.59 33.17 -12.96
N THR A 44 29.89 34.16 -12.37
CA THR A 44 29.70 34.24 -10.91
C THR A 44 28.24 33.98 -10.54
N TYR A 45 28.05 33.07 -9.59
CA TYR A 45 26.76 32.65 -9.04
C TYR A 45 26.65 33.15 -7.60
N PHE A 46 25.43 33.36 -7.10
CA PHE A 46 25.21 33.88 -5.75
C PHE A 46 24.08 33.17 -5.00
N ALA A 47 24.14 33.26 -3.67
CA ALA A 47 22.99 33.11 -2.77
C ALA A 47 22.87 34.34 -1.86
N LEU A 48 21.72 35.00 -1.96
CA LEU A 48 21.35 36.20 -1.23
C LEU A 48 20.33 35.81 -0.16
N SER A 49 20.70 35.92 1.10
CA SER A 49 19.79 35.73 2.24
C SER A 49 19.39 37.08 2.82
N LEU A 50 18.10 37.40 2.82
CA LEU A 50 17.53 38.65 3.33
C LEU A 50 16.74 38.40 4.62
N ALA A 51 17.14 39.02 5.74
CA ALA A 51 16.27 39.19 6.90
C ALA A 51 15.57 40.57 6.82
N PRO A 52 14.30 40.69 7.23
CA PRO A 52 13.59 41.97 7.20
C PRO A 52 14.24 43.03 8.11
N GLN A 53 14.01 44.30 7.77
CA GLN A 53 14.50 45.44 8.54
C GLN A 53 13.36 46.16 9.24
N GLY A 54 13.64 46.71 10.43
CA GLY A 54 12.63 47.37 11.26
C GLY A 54 11.79 46.39 12.08
N GLY A 55 10.89 46.93 12.91
CA GLY A 55 9.94 46.13 13.68
C GLY A 55 8.75 45.71 12.84
N THR A 56 8.39 44.43 12.88
CA THR A 56 7.20 43.90 12.21
C THR A 56 5.91 44.29 12.96
N PRO A 57 4.91 44.91 12.30
CA PRO A 57 3.63 45.22 12.93
C PRO A 57 2.87 43.93 13.29
N ARG A 58 2.78 43.58 14.57
CA ARG A 58 2.03 42.38 15.01
C ARG A 58 0.52 42.57 14.88
N ALA A 59 -0.18 41.56 14.37
CA ALA A 59 -1.64 41.50 14.39
C ALA A 59 -2.16 41.18 15.80
N LYS A 60 -3.42 41.57 16.07
CA LYS A 60 -4.11 41.21 17.32
C LYS A 60 -4.61 39.76 17.31
N THR A 61 -5.01 39.26 16.14
CA THR A 61 -5.56 37.93 15.95
C THR A 61 -5.20 37.42 14.56
N THR A 62 -4.77 36.15 14.46
CA THR A 62 -4.50 35.45 13.20
C THR A 62 -5.57 34.39 12.95
N ASP A 63 -6.02 34.26 11.70
CA ASP A 63 -6.90 33.16 11.30
C ASP A 63 -6.02 32.00 10.78
N VAL A 64 -6.13 30.83 11.42
CA VAL A 64 -5.29 29.66 11.15
C VAL A 64 -6.15 28.50 10.64
N VAL A 65 -5.82 27.96 9.47
CA VAL A 65 -6.37 26.67 9.01
C VAL A 65 -5.35 25.60 9.37
N VAL A 66 -5.74 24.65 10.22
CA VAL A 66 -4.93 23.45 10.48
C VAL A 66 -5.39 22.33 9.55
N LEU A 67 -4.49 21.91 8.68
CA LEU A 67 -4.64 20.76 7.79
C LEU A 67 -3.95 19.55 8.44
N PHE A 68 -4.72 18.73 9.16
CA PHE A 68 -4.19 17.54 9.82
C PHE A 68 -4.26 16.34 8.88
N ASP A 69 -3.12 15.73 8.58
CA ASP A 69 -3.04 14.57 7.70
C ASP A 69 -3.66 13.33 8.37
N THR A 70 -4.68 12.77 7.72
CA THR A 70 -5.34 11.52 8.08
C THR A 70 -5.21 10.49 6.97
N SER A 71 -4.15 10.56 6.17
CA SER A 71 -3.77 9.50 5.25
C SER A 71 -3.18 8.31 5.98
N ALA A 72 -2.98 7.21 5.24
CA ALA A 72 -2.60 5.93 5.82
C ALA A 72 -1.10 5.77 6.12
N SER A 73 -0.25 6.79 5.92
CA SER A 73 1.15 6.80 6.37
C SER A 73 1.31 7.29 7.81
N GLN A 74 0.29 7.94 8.37
CA GLN A 74 0.27 8.51 9.71
C GLN A 74 -0.02 7.55 10.90
N PRO A 75 -0.54 6.29 10.77
CA PRO A 75 -0.88 5.46 11.93
C PRO A 75 0.21 5.25 12.99
N GLY A 76 -0.22 4.94 14.22
CA GLY A 76 0.69 4.64 15.33
C GLY A 76 1.33 5.90 15.92
N LEU A 77 2.61 5.79 16.31
CA LEU A 77 3.34 6.84 17.03
C LEU A 77 3.29 8.20 16.33
N TYR A 78 3.40 8.25 15.00
CA TYR A 78 3.34 9.50 14.24
C TYR A 78 2.02 10.24 14.42
N ARG A 79 0.87 9.54 14.42
CA ARG A 79 -0.45 10.12 14.69
C ARG A 79 -0.60 10.54 16.14
N ASP A 80 -0.10 9.75 17.08
CA ASP A 80 -0.17 10.09 18.51
C ASP A 80 0.64 11.36 18.81
N ASP A 81 1.86 11.46 18.28
CA ASP A 81 2.72 12.65 18.41
C ASP A 81 2.18 13.84 17.61
N ALA A 82 1.61 13.64 16.43
CA ALA A 82 0.94 14.69 15.65
C ALA A 82 -0.29 15.25 16.39
N LEU A 83 -1.16 14.38 16.95
CA LEU A 83 -2.33 14.79 17.75
C LEU A 83 -1.91 15.50 19.04
N ALA A 84 -0.86 15.02 19.72
CA ALA A 84 -0.31 15.68 20.89
C ALA A 84 0.31 17.06 20.54
N SER A 85 0.98 17.17 19.39
CA SER A 85 1.53 18.42 18.87
C SER A 85 0.44 19.41 18.48
N LEU A 86 -0.64 18.94 17.86
CA LEU A 86 -1.82 19.76 17.58
C LEU A 86 -2.43 20.32 18.87
N LYS A 87 -2.64 19.48 19.88
CA LYS A 87 -3.19 19.91 21.18
C LYS A 87 -2.28 20.94 21.87
N ALA A 88 -0.97 20.74 21.83
CA ALA A 88 0.00 21.70 22.34
C ALA A 88 -0.03 23.02 21.55
N MET A 89 -0.06 22.96 20.21
CA MET A 89 -0.19 24.15 19.35
C MET A 89 -1.44 24.95 19.66
N LEU A 90 -2.61 24.30 19.78
CA LEU A 90 -3.87 24.96 20.13
C LEU A 90 -3.80 25.64 21.51
N SER A 91 -3.13 25.01 22.48
CA SER A 91 -2.90 25.58 23.81
C SER A 91 -1.99 26.81 23.80
N GLU A 92 -0.93 26.80 22.98
CA GLU A 92 0.04 27.91 22.87
C GLU A 92 -0.51 29.09 22.02
N LEU A 93 -1.39 28.82 21.05
CA LEU A 93 -2.07 29.87 20.29
C LEU A 93 -3.00 30.73 21.17
N GLY A 94 -3.75 30.11 22.08
CA GLY A 94 -4.67 30.81 22.99
C GLY A 94 -5.62 31.79 22.26
N GLU A 95 -5.87 32.96 22.87
CA GLU A 95 -6.71 34.01 22.30
C GLU A 95 -6.08 34.74 21.09
N SER A 96 -4.82 34.46 20.75
CA SER A 96 -4.12 35.13 19.64
C SER A 96 -4.52 34.61 18.25
N ALA A 97 -5.28 33.52 18.18
CA ALA A 97 -5.74 32.95 16.92
C ALA A 97 -7.18 32.43 16.97
N ARG A 98 -7.82 32.40 15.80
CA ARG A 98 -9.01 31.59 15.54
C ARG A 98 -8.61 30.45 14.61
N VAL A 99 -9.04 29.23 14.93
CA VAL A 99 -8.62 28.04 14.20
C VAL A 99 -9.80 27.38 13.51
N LYS A 100 -9.61 27.01 12.24
CA LYS A 100 -10.44 26.04 11.53
C LYS A 100 -9.65 24.74 11.40
N LEU A 101 -10.18 23.64 11.94
CA LEU A 101 -9.53 22.34 11.90
C LEU A 101 -10.11 21.51 10.75
N VAL A 102 -9.23 20.93 9.93
CA VAL A 102 -9.58 20.14 8.74
C VAL A 102 -8.75 18.86 8.75
N ALA A 103 -9.40 17.72 8.55
CA ALA A 103 -8.73 16.45 8.28
C ALA A 103 -8.45 16.33 6.78
N VAL A 104 -7.25 15.88 6.40
CA VAL A 104 -6.82 15.78 5.00
C VAL A 104 -6.40 14.35 4.68
N ASP A 105 -7.08 13.78 3.69
CA ASP A 105 -6.66 12.56 3.01
C ASP A 105 -6.76 12.79 1.49
N VAL A 106 -7.53 11.97 0.78
CA VAL A 106 -7.91 12.22 -0.61
C VAL A 106 -8.96 13.33 -0.74
N ASN A 107 -9.56 13.74 0.39
CA ASN A 107 -10.44 14.89 0.54
C ASN A 107 -9.95 15.83 1.66
N ALA A 108 -10.38 17.08 1.63
CA ALA A 108 -10.30 18.00 2.76
C ALA A 108 -11.65 18.03 3.51
N VAL A 109 -11.70 17.47 4.71
CA VAL A 109 -12.93 17.32 5.50
C VAL A 109 -12.90 18.24 6.73
N PRO A 110 -13.81 19.22 6.86
CA PRO A 110 -13.83 20.12 8.00
C PRO A 110 -14.21 19.38 9.29
N MET A 111 -13.36 19.47 10.31
CA MET A 111 -13.65 19.02 11.67
C MET A 111 -14.39 20.11 12.46
N THR A 112 -14.10 21.39 12.14
CA THR A 112 -14.91 22.55 12.53
C THR A 112 -15.46 23.24 11.28
N ASN A 113 -16.73 23.66 11.32
CA ASN A 113 -17.39 24.28 10.16
C ASN A 113 -16.73 25.62 9.77
N ASP A 114 -16.42 26.44 10.77
CA ASP A 114 -15.86 27.79 10.65
C ASP A 114 -14.59 27.94 11.52
N PHE A 115 -14.00 29.14 11.48
CA PHE A 115 -12.95 29.56 12.41
C PHE A 115 -13.53 29.78 13.81
N VAL A 116 -13.05 29.02 14.79
CA VAL A 116 -13.51 29.08 16.20
C VAL A 116 -12.35 29.40 17.15
N ALA A 117 -12.67 29.82 18.38
CA ALA A 117 -11.65 29.98 19.43
C ALA A 117 -11.07 28.60 19.83
N VAL A 118 -9.78 28.55 20.16
CA VAL A 118 -9.05 27.30 20.42
C VAL A 118 -9.57 26.50 21.62
N ASP A 119 -10.16 27.18 22.60
CA ASP A 119 -10.73 26.64 23.83
C ASP A 119 -12.23 26.33 23.72
N SER A 120 -12.85 26.66 22.59
CA SER A 120 -14.30 26.52 22.40
C SER A 120 -14.77 25.06 22.37
N ALA A 121 -16.03 24.84 22.79
CA ALA A 121 -16.68 23.54 22.69
C ALA A 121 -16.68 22.98 21.25
N ALA A 122 -16.77 23.84 20.24
CA ALA A 122 -16.69 23.46 18.83
C ALA A 122 -15.31 22.92 18.44
N MET A 123 -14.22 23.50 18.97
CA MET A 123 -12.86 22.95 18.77
C MET A 123 -12.69 21.61 19.48
N GLN A 124 -13.22 21.46 20.70
CA GLN A 124 -13.19 20.18 21.42
C GLN A 124 -13.98 19.08 20.68
N GLU A 125 -15.14 19.40 20.10
CA GLU A 125 -15.90 18.48 19.24
C GLU A 125 -15.13 18.13 17.97
N GLY A 126 -14.48 19.12 17.32
CA GLY A 126 -13.63 18.92 16.15
C GLY A 126 -12.44 18.00 16.42
N LEU A 127 -11.78 18.15 17.58
CA LEU A 127 -10.71 17.26 18.00
C LEU A 127 -11.22 15.83 18.24
N GLN A 128 -12.38 15.65 18.88
CA GLN A 128 -12.98 14.32 19.07
C GLN A 128 -13.37 13.65 17.74
N LYS A 129 -13.83 14.42 16.75
CA LYS A 129 -14.07 13.93 15.37
C LYS A 129 -12.77 13.49 14.72
N LEU A 130 -11.73 14.32 14.81
CA LEU A 130 -10.41 14.03 14.24
C LEU A 130 -9.79 12.76 14.85
N GLU A 131 -9.86 12.59 16.17
CA GLU A 131 -9.35 11.42 16.89
C GLU A 131 -10.00 10.11 16.42
N ARG A 132 -11.33 10.11 16.24
CA ARG A 132 -12.11 8.94 15.80
C ARG A 132 -11.92 8.60 14.32
N ARG A 133 -11.49 9.55 13.49
CA ARG A 133 -11.29 9.34 12.05
C ARG A 133 -10.19 8.29 11.81
N ALA A 134 -10.50 7.27 11.02
CA ALA A 134 -9.52 6.26 10.62
C ALA A 134 -8.49 6.86 9.64
N PRO A 135 -7.18 6.73 9.89
CA PRO A 135 -6.14 7.23 8.97
C PRO A 135 -6.07 6.35 7.71
N LEU A 136 -6.59 6.84 6.57
CA LEU A 136 -6.83 6.07 5.35
C LEU A 136 -6.63 6.86 4.06
N GLY A 137 -6.31 6.15 2.98
CA GLY A 137 -6.04 6.75 1.67
C GLY A 137 -4.65 7.39 1.58
N SER A 138 -4.46 8.20 0.54
CA SER A 138 -3.28 9.01 0.29
C SER A 138 -3.62 10.49 0.39
N THR A 139 -2.67 11.34 0.77
CA THR A 139 -2.89 12.79 0.84
C THR A 139 -3.01 13.37 -0.58
N ASP A 140 -3.96 14.27 -0.79
CA ASP A 140 -4.09 15.11 -1.98
C ASP A 140 -3.77 16.57 -1.61
N MET A 141 -2.48 16.94 -1.73
CA MET A 141 -1.99 18.25 -1.28
C MET A 141 -2.59 19.41 -2.09
N ALA A 142 -2.96 19.17 -3.35
CA ALA A 142 -3.63 20.15 -4.19
C ALA A 142 -5.01 20.51 -3.62
N VAL A 143 -5.84 19.50 -3.37
CA VAL A 143 -7.17 19.66 -2.78
C VAL A 143 -7.10 20.31 -1.40
N ALA A 144 -6.15 19.88 -0.55
CA ALA A 144 -5.96 20.40 0.79
C ALA A 144 -5.69 21.91 0.81
N MET A 145 -4.73 22.36 0.00
CA MET A 145 -4.32 23.77 -0.06
C MET A 145 -5.34 24.65 -0.78
N GLN A 146 -5.99 24.13 -1.84
CA GLN A 146 -7.11 24.82 -2.48
C GLN A 146 -8.30 25.01 -1.52
N GLN A 147 -8.60 24.02 -0.67
CA GLN A 147 -9.66 24.15 0.32
C GLN A 147 -9.30 25.17 1.41
N ALA A 148 -8.06 25.14 1.92
CA ALA A 148 -7.59 26.14 2.87
C ALA A 148 -7.66 27.57 2.30
N ALA A 149 -7.26 27.77 1.04
CA ALA A 149 -7.40 29.06 0.36
C ALA A 149 -8.87 29.52 0.23
N LYS A 150 -9.80 28.59 -0.04
CA LYS A 150 -11.25 28.88 -0.06
C LYS A 150 -11.81 29.21 1.31
N ASP A 151 -11.35 28.54 2.37
CA ASP A 151 -11.80 28.79 3.74
C ASP A 151 -11.49 30.24 4.19
N PHE A 152 -10.36 30.81 3.73
CA PHE A 152 -10.04 32.23 3.96
C PHE A 152 -10.82 33.24 3.09
N ALA A 153 -11.58 32.80 2.10
CA ALA A 153 -12.34 33.71 1.22
C ALA A 153 -13.50 34.40 1.94
N ALA A 154 -13.92 33.89 3.11
CA ALA A 154 -14.92 34.49 3.99
C ALA A 154 -14.40 35.74 4.75
N ALA A 155 -14.11 36.80 4.00
CA ALA A 155 -13.99 38.20 4.43
C ALA A 155 -13.43 38.48 5.84
N GLY A 156 -12.10 38.37 5.99
CA GLY A 156 -11.36 38.86 7.16
C GLY A 156 -10.11 39.66 6.76
N THR A 157 -9.76 40.66 7.58
CA THR A 157 -8.49 41.44 7.50
C THR A 157 -7.36 40.86 8.35
N ASN A 158 -7.63 39.78 9.10
CA ASN A 158 -6.63 39.07 9.89
C ASN A 158 -5.57 38.45 8.97
N PRO A 159 -4.33 38.24 9.45
CA PRO A 159 -3.36 37.40 8.75
C PRO A 159 -3.88 35.98 8.59
N ARG A 160 -3.45 35.30 7.53
CA ARG A 160 -3.98 34.00 7.09
C ARG A 160 -2.86 33.00 7.06
N SER A 161 -2.97 31.97 7.90
CA SER A 161 -1.90 30.99 8.10
C SER A 161 -2.42 29.58 7.94
N VAL A 162 -1.80 28.77 7.09
CA VAL A 162 -2.05 27.33 7.00
C VAL A 162 -0.95 26.63 7.77
N VAL A 163 -1.34 25.70 8.64
CA VAL A 163 -0.43 24.74 9.26
C VAL A 163 -0.85 23.34 8.83
N TYR A 164 -0.03 22.73 7.97
CA TYR A 164 -0.14 21.32 7.64
C TYR A 164 0.63 20.48 8.67
N ILE A 165 0.04 19.38 9.12
CA ILE A 165 0.66 18.42 10.04
C ILE A 165 0.60 17.06 9.36
N GLY A 166 1.74 16.56 8.88
CA GLY A 166 1.81 15.31 8.11
C GLY A 166 3.13 15.17 7.36
N ASP A 167 3.19 14.24 6.40
CA ASP A 167 4.44 13.86 5.75
C ASP A 167 4.68 14.52 4.38
N GLY A 168 3.66 15.17 3.81
CA GLY A 168 3.69 15.85 2.52
C GLY A 168 3.58 14.93 1.30
N ILE A 169 3.37 13.62 1.48
CA ILE A 169 3.36 12.65 0.37
C ILE A 169 2.04 12.74 -0.41
N SER A 170 2.03 13.56 -1.46
CA SER A 170 0.90 13.68 -2.40
C SER A 170 0.84 12.50 -3.38
N ARG A 171 0.53 11.30 -2.88
CA ARG A 171 0.36 10.08 -3.72
C ARG A 171 -0.95 10.05 -4.50
N ALA A 172 -1.96 10.84 -4.11
CA ALA A 172 -3.27 10.90 -4.76
C ALA A 172 -3.29 11.70 -6.06
N ASN A 173 -2.40 12.70 -6.17
CA ASN A 173 -2.15 13.50 -7.35
C ASN A 173 -0.70 14.00 -7.31
N LEU A 174 0.10 13.66 -8.33
CA LEU A 174 1.44 14.22 -8.50
C LEU A 174 1.32 15.62 -9.11
N LEU A 175 1.41 16.63 -8.25
CA LEU A 175 1.37 18.05 -8.63
C LEU A 175 2.37 18.35 -9.76
N GLY A 176 1.86 18.55 -10.98
CA GLY A 176 2.64 19.04 -12.11
C GLY A 176 3.04 20.50 -11.91
N SER A 177 4.16 20.93 -12.51
CA SER A 177 4.72 22.28 -12.32
C SER A 177 3.72 23.42 -12.55
N ASP A 178 2.83 23.27 -13.55
CA ASP A 178 1.80 24.28 -13.86
C ASP A 178 0.68 24.33 -12.79
N GLU A 179 0.23 23.17 -12.31
CA GLU A 179 -0.79 23.08 -11.25
C GLU A 179 -0.23 23.61 -9.92
N PHE A 180 1.01 23.25 -9.61
CA PHE A 180 1.74 23.75 -8.45
C PHE A 180 1.95 25.28 -8.52
N GLY A 181 2.30 25.80 -9.69
CA GLY A 181 2.44 27.24 -9.92
C GLY A 181 1.12 27.99 -9.76
N GLY A 182 0.03 27.45 -10.29
CA GLY A 182 -1.32 27.99 -10.11
C GLY A 182 -1.74 28.04 -8.64
N LEU A 183 -1.48 26.97 -7.88
CA LEU A 183 -1.74 26.89 -6.45
C LEU A 183 -0.91 27.91 -5.64
N VAL A 184 0.39 28.00 -5.90
CA VAL A 184 1.29 28.95 -5.24
C VAL A 184 0.84 30.38 -5.50
N ASN A 185 0.53 30.74 -6.75
CA ASN A 185 0.03 32.06 -7.10
C ASN A 185 -1.28 32.39 -6.34
N GLN A 186 -2.24 31.45 -6.30
CA GLN A 186 -3.50 31.65 -5.56
C GLN A 186 -3.25 31.92 -4.07
N LEU A 187 -2.33 31.20 -3.44
CA LEU A 187 -1.98 31.38 -2.03
C LEU A 187 -1.28 32.73 -1.78
N VAL A 188 -0.35 33.12 -2.65
CA VAL A 188 0.40 34.39 -2.57
C VAL A 188 -0.52 35.60 -2.79
N ASP A 189 -1.36 35.57 -3.83
CA ASP A 189 -2.35 36.62 -4.10
C ASP A 189 -3.35 36.77 -2.95
N SER A 190 -3.72 35.65 -2.33
CA SER A 190 -4.61 35.61 -1.15
C SER A 190 -3.90 35.96 0.16
N ARG A 191 -2.58 36.17 0.15
CA ARG A 191 -1.69 36.39 1.31
C ARG A 191 -1.83 35.32 2.39
N VAL A 192 -1.83 34.06 1.96
CA VAL A 192 -1.93 32.86 2.81
C VAL A 192 -0.55 32.22 2.94
N SER A 193 0.02 32.20 4.14
CA SER A 193 1.31 31.54 4.39
C SER A 193 1.12 30.06 4.71
N VAL A 194 1.84 29.16 4.04
CA VAL A 194 1.73 27.71 4.23
C VAL A 194 2.94 27.17 4.99
N SER A 195 2.72 26.80 6.24
CA SER A 195 3.71 26.19 7.13
C SER A 195 3.41 24.70 7.34
N SER A 196 4.42 23.92 7.69
CA SER A 196 4.30 22.46 7.81
C SER A 196 5.07 21.89 8.99
N PHE A 197 4.43 21.06 9.81
CA PHE A 197 5.11 20.10 10.68
C PHE A 197 5.28 18.80 9.90
N ALA A 198 6.50 18.54 9.45
CA ALA A 198 6.86 17.36 8.68
C ALA A 198 7.08 16.15 9.61
N ILE A 199 6.02 15.37 9.80
CA ILE A 199 5.96 14.17 10.65
C ILE A 199 5.45 12.96 9.85
N GLY A 200 6.11 11.81 10.04
CA GLY A 200 5.78 10.56 9.36
C GLY A 200 7.01 9.76 8.89
N PRO A 201 6.78 8.53 8.39
CA PRO A 201 7.85 7.56 8.10
C PRO A 201 8.72 7.93 6.90
N GLN A 202 8.17 8.66 5.93
CA GLN A 202 8.86 9.19 4.75
C GLN A 202 8.31 10.59 4.50
N ARG A 203 9.15 11.62 4.40
CA ARG A 203 8.70 13.02 4.35
C ARG A 203 9.15 13.71 3.07
N ASP A 204 8.22 14.30 2.32
CA ASP A 204 8.54 15.10 1.13
C ASP A 204 8.94 16.52 1.52
N LEU A 205 10.16 16.64 2.03
CA LEU A 205 10.70 17.93 2.47
C LEU A 205 10.92 18.91 1.30
N ILE A 206 10.98 18.44 0.05
CA ILE A 206 11.14 19.31 -1.12
C ILE A 206 9.83 20.05 -1.38
N LEU A 207 8.71 19.33 -1.47
CA LEU A 207 7.39 19.94 -1.65
C LEU A 207 7.04 20.88 -0.49
N LEU A 208 7.22 20.43 0.75
CA LEU A 208 6.88 21.23 1.93
C LEU A 208 7.77 22.49 2.05
N ALA A 209 9.07 22.38 1.79
CA ALA A 209 9.97 23.53 1.81
C ALA A 209 9.71 24.49 0.63
N ALA A 210 9.39 24.00 -0.56
CA ALA A 210 9.03 24.84 -1.70
C ALA A 210 7.75 25.65 -1.41
N LEU A 211 6.67 25.00 -0.94
CA LEU A 211 5.44 25.70 -0.53
C LEU A 211 5.71 26.78 0.53
N ALA A 212 6.44 26.43 1.58
CA ALA A 212 6.76 27.36 2.67
C ALA A 212 7.74 28.47 2.26
N ASN A 213 8.62 28.21 1.27
CA ASN A 213 9.49 29.23 0.67
C ASN A 213 8.63 30.27 -0.08
N GLN A 214 7.86 29.84 -1.09
CA GLN A 214 7.06 30.74 -1.94
C GLN A 214 5.98 31.52 -1.17
N THR A 215 5.36 30.91 -0.15
CA THR A 215 4.21 31.51 0.56
C THR A 215 4.56 32.22 1.86
N GLY A 216 5.83 32.24 2.30
CA GLY A 216 6.19 32.85 3.59
C GLY A 216 5.71 32.08 4.82
N GLY A 217 5.59 30.74 4.72
CA GLY A 217 5.36 29.88 5.89
C GLY A 217 6.64 29.53 6.64
N ASN A 218 6.72 28.35 7.25
CA ASN A 218 7.96 27.72 7.70
C ASN A 218 7.83 26.18 7.76
N VAL A 219 8.93 25.42 7.78
CA VAL A 219 8.90 23.95 7.93
C VAL A 219 9.59 23.56 9.23
N PHE A 220 8.86 22.86 10.09
CA PHE A 220 9.37 22.25 11.31
C PHE A 220 9.48 20.73 11.12
N LEU A 221 10.58 20.12 11.57
CA LEU A 221 10.87 18.70 11.32
C LEU A 221 10.70 17.87 12.59
N ASP A 222 9.99 16.74 12.47
CA ASP A 222 10.00 15.69 13.50
C ASP A 222 11.38 15.03 13.65
N GLY A 223 11.72 14.60 14.87
CA GLY A 223 12.93 13.86 15.18
C GLY A 223 13.00 13.41 16.64
N ASN A 224 13.78 12.35 16.90
CA ASN A 224 13.83 11.58 18.16
C ASN A 224 14.00 12.35 19.49
N ASN A 225 14.38 13.63 19.45
CA ASN A 225 14.63 14.48 20.63
C ASN A 225 13.62 15.64 20.75
N VAL A 226 12.60 15.69 19.89
CA VAL A 226 11.57 16.74 19.86
C VAL A 226 10.32 16.18 20.54
N SER A 227 9.87 16.81 21.63
CA SER A 227 8.59 16.43 22.23
C SER A 227 7.42 17.04 21.46
N PRO A 228 6.21 16.44 21.53
CA PRO A 228 5.02 17.04 20.94
C PRO A 228 4.72 18.46 21.45
N GLN A 229 5.08 18.78 22.69
CA GLN A 229 4.93 20.13 23.24
C GLN A 229 5.89 21.14 22.58
N GLN A 230 7.14 20.73 22.32
CA GLN A 230 8.10 21.57 21.60
C GLN A 230 7.66 21.80 20.15
N ALA A 231 7.20 20.75 19.46
CA ALA A 231 6.65 20.85 18.11
C ALA A 231 5.41 21.75 18.08
N GLY A 232 4.46 21.56 19.00
CA GLY A 232 3.25 22.37 19.08
C GLY A 232 3.52 23.86 19.32
N GLY A 233 4.41 24.19 20.27
CA GLY A 233 4.81 25.56 20.55
C GLY A 233 5.56 26.22 19.38
N ALA A 234 6.46 25.48 18.72
CA ALA A 234 7.12 25.97 17.50
C ALA A 234 6.11 26.25 16.38
N MET A 235 5.14 25.37 16.16
CA MET A 235 4.10 25.58 15.13
C MET A 235 3.14 26.72 15.48
N ALA A 236 2.82 26.96 16.76
CA ALA A 236 2.04 28.11 17.19
C ALA A 236 2.77 29.44 16.93
N ALA A 237 4.08 29.50 17.24
CA ALA A 237 4.92 30.66 16.93
C ALA A 237 5.04 30.89 15.41
N ILE A 238 5.34 29.84 14.64
CA ILE A 238 5.43 29.90 13.18
C ILE A 238 4.11 30.40 12.55
N ALA A 239 2.97 29.95 13.07
CA ALA A 239 1.64 30.30 12.54
C ALA A 239 1.25 31.75 12.79
N THR A 240 1.76 32.36 13.86
CA THR A 240 1.41 33.73 14.32
C THR A 240 2.46 34.79 13.99
N GLU A 241 3.65 34.39 13.54
CA GLU A 241 4.71 35.29 13.10
C GLU A 241 4.26 36.17 11.91
N THR A 242 4.79 37.39 11.83
CA THR A 242 4.37 38.37 10.84
C THR A 242 5.08 38.14 9.50
N VAL A 243 4.27 37.86 8.48
CA VAL A 243 4.72 37.75 7.08
C VAL A 243 4.62 39.11 6.39
N ILE A 244 5.74 39.58 5.85
CA ILE A 244 5.82 40.76 4.99
C ILE A 244 5.70 40.30 3.54
N TRP A 245 4.65 40.74 2.85
CA TRP A 245 4.36 40.41 1.46
C TRP A 245 4.94 41.47 0.51
N PRO A 246 5.97 41.16 -0.29
CA PRO A 246 6.56 42.12 -1.22
C PRO A 246 5.54 42.57 -2.27
N THR A 247 5.42 43.88 -2.45
CA THR A 247 4.60 44.51 -3.52
C THR A 247 5.47 45.00 -4.67
N ALA A 248 6.72 45.37 -4.39
CA ALA A 248 7.74 45.57 -5.40
C ALA A 248 9.13 45.32 -4.80
N ALA A 249 9.98 44.58 -5.54
CA ALA A 249 11.39 44.36 -5.20
C ALA A 249 12.25 44.90 -6.35
N GLN A 250 13.13 45.85 -6.04
CA GLN A 250 13.99 46.50 -7.02
C GLN A 250 15.41 45.93 -6.88
N MET A 251 15.67 44.87 -7.64
CA MET A 251 16.97 44.20 -7.71
C MET A 251 17.92 45.01 -8.64
N PRO A 252 19.16 45.31 -8.21
CA PRO A 252 20.16 45.95 -9.06
C PRO A 252 20.49 45.17 -10.34
N LYS A 253 20.87 45.90 -11.40
CA LYS A 253 21.24 45.31 -12.70
C LYS A 253 22.42 44.34 -12.67
N ALA A 254 23.20 44.32 -11.58
CA ALA A 254 24.24 43.33 -11.37
C ALA A 254 23.67 41.92 -11.13
N PHE A 255 22.44 41.79 -10.64
CA PHE A 255 21.77 40.49 -10.51
C PHE A 255 21.18 40.10 -11.88
N SER A 256 21.99 39.47 -12.73
CA SER A 256 21.66 39.15 -14.13
C SER A 256 20.61 38.02 -14.25
N GLU A 257 20.61 37.09 -13.30
CA GLU A 257 19.51 36.15 -13.05
C GLU A 257 19.15 36.15 -11.56
N SER A 258 17.89 35.86 -11.22
CA SER A 258 17.42 35.77 -9.83
C SER A 258 16.21 34.85 -9.71
N TYR A 259 16.28 33.91 -8.77
CA TYR A 259 15.29 32.88 -8.51
C TYR A 259 15.04 32.71 -7.01
N PRO A 260 13.79 32.53 -6.54
CA PRO A 260 12.55 32.53 -7.33
C PRO A 260 12.30 33.87 -8.05
N ALA A 261 11.63 33.80 -9.20
CA ALA A 261 11.50 34.97 -10.09
C ALA A 261 10.68 36.14 -9.50
N ALA A 262 9.89 35.87 -8.46
CA ALA A 262 9.35 36.86 -7.54
C ALA A 262 10.02 36.69 -6.18
N LEU A 263 10.34 37.80 -5.49
CA LEU A 263 10.98 37.74 -4.18
C LEU A 263 10.05 37.03 -3.16
N PRO A 264 10.48 35.95 -2.50
CA PRO A 264 9.66 35.26 -1.50
C PRO A 264 9.31 36.15 -0.30
N PRO A 265 8.13 35.97 0.34
CA PRO A 265 7.74 36.77 1.49
C PRO A 265 8.73 36.66 2.66
N LEU A 266 8.93 37.77 3.38
CA LEU A 266 9.92 37.90 4.45
C LEU A 266 9.27 37.69 5.82
N ARG A 267 10.05 37.18 6.79
CA ARG A 267 9.61 36.89 8.18
C ARG A 267 10.70 37.25 9.17
N GLY A 268 10.35 37.45 10.44
CA GLY A 268 11.32 37.71 11.51
C GLY A 268 12.10 36.48 11.99
N ASP A 269 11.56 35.27 11.80
CA ASP A 269 12.10 33.99 12.28
C ASP A 269 13.06 33.29 11.30
N ARG A 270 13.13 33.73 10.04
CA ARG A 270 14.00 33.16 9.01
C ARG A 270 14.40 34.20 7.95
N THR A 271 15.43 33.90 7.18
CA THR A 271 15.77 34.64 5.96
C THR A 271 14.91 34.21 4.77
N SER A 272 14.70 35.11 3.81
CA SER A 272 14.24 34.77 2.45
C SER A 272 15.46 34.65 1.55
N VAL A 273 15.55 33.57 0.77
CA VAL A 273 16.73 33.27 -0.05
C VAL A 273 16.43 33.47 -1.53
N VAL A 274 17.33 34.15 -2.24
CA VAL A 274 17.35 34.29 -3.69
C VAL A 274 18.68 33.75 -4.21
N VAL A 275 18.67 32.97 -5.28
CA VAL A 275 19.87 32.44 -5.96
C VAL A 275 19.89 32.90 -7.41
N GLY A 276 21.07 33.00 -8.02
CA GLY A 276 21.17 33.41 -9.43
C GLY A 276 22.60 33.71 -9.87
N MET A 277 22.72 34.58 -10.87
CA MET A 277 24.01 35.03 -11.44
C MET A 277 24.27 36.51 -11.12
N LEU A 278 25.55 36.85 -10.92
CA LEU A 278 26.01 38.17 -10.50
C LEU A 278 27.08 38.74 -11.44
N ASP A 279 26.73 39.82 -12.12
CA ASP A 279 27.58 40.57 -13.04
C ASP A 279 28.28 41.71 -12.27
N GLY A 280 29.39 41.38 -11.60
CA GLY A 280 30.32 42.35 -10.99
C GLY A 280 30.47 42.26 -9.47
N ALA A 281 31.56 42.83 -8.96
CA ALA A 281 32.02 42.67 -7.57
C ALA A 281 31.71 43.85 -6.62
N GLY A 282 30.94 44.85 -7.08
CA GLY A 282 30.60 46.03 -6.29
C GLY A 282 29.48 45.76 -5.26
N SER A 283 29.41 46.57 -4.20
CA SER A 283 28.26 46.55 -3.29
C SER A 283 26.99 46.97 -4.00
N GLN A 284 25.90 46.25 -3.73
CA GLN A 284 24.59 46.39 -4.35
C GLN A 284 23.57 46.86 -3.33
N GLN A 285 22.70 47.80 -3.72
CA GLN A 285 21.58 48.24 -2.90
C GLN A 285 20.27 47.61 -3.37
N ILE A 286 19.64 46.80 -2.52
CA ILE A 286 18.35 46.16 -2.78
C ILE A 286 17.28 46.95 -2.03
N GLN A 287 16.21 47.36 -2.72
CA GLN A 287 15.06 48.04 -2.12
C GLN A 287 13.82 47.15 -2.28
N VAL A 288 13.06 46.95 -1.21
CA VAL A 288 11.80 46.19 -1.22
C VAL A 288 10.73 46.98 -0.51
N THR A 289 9.60 47.14 -1.17
CA THR A 289 8.35 47.62 -0.59
C THR A 289 7.42 46.43 -0.40
N GLY A 290 6.66 46.40 0.68
CA GLY A 290 5.71 45.33 0.97
C GLY A 290 4.63 45.73 1.95
N VAL A 291 3.78 44.76 2.29
CA VAL A 291 2.69 44.93 3.26
C VAL A 291 2.78 43.87 4.35
N ALA A 292 2.74 44.31 5.60
CA ALA A 292 2.66 43.45 6.79
C ALA A 292 1.40 43.83 7.57
N ASN A 293 0.47 42.88 7.73
CA ASN A 293 -0.76 43.05 8.53
C ASN A 293 -1.56 44.33 8.18
N GLY A 294 -1.60 44.66 6.88
CA GLY A 294 -2.29 45.83 6.33
C GLY A 294 -1.48 47.14 6.34
N GLN A 295 -0.31 47.18 6.98
CA GLN A 295 0.58 48.34 7.00
C GLN A 295 1.66 48.24 5.90
N PRO A 296 2.02 49.33 5.21
CA PRO A 296 3.14 49.36 4.29
C PRO A 296 4.47 49.25 5.07
N VAL A 297 5.45 48.56 4.49
CA VAL A 297 6.81 48.38 5.04
C VAL A 297 7.82 48.54 3.91
N ASP A 298 8.75 49.47 4.07
CA ASP A 298 9.86 49.72 3.16
C ASP A 298 11.18 49.27 3.80
N MET A 299 12.01 48.54 3.04
CA MET A 299 13.27 47.97 3.50
C MET A 299 14.39 48.23 2.48
N THR A 300 15.63 48.42 2.94
CA THR A 300 16.77 48.70 2.05
C THR A 300 18.06 48.09 2.57
N TRP A 301 18.59 47.09 1.86
CA TRP A 301 19.84 46.43 2.20
C TRP A 301 20.96 46.89 1.28
N ASN A 302 22.09 47.28 1.87
CA ASN A 302 23.35 47.41 1.13
C ASN A 302 24.14 46.12 1.39
N VAL A 303 24.29 45.28 0.37
CA VAL A 303 25.04 44.02 0.42
C VAL A 303 26.35 44.15 -0.33
N ALA A 304 27.41 43.53 0.17
CA ALA A 304 28.66 43.37 -0.55
C ALA A 304 28.83 41.88 -0.91
N PRO A 305 29.23 41.53 -2.16
CA PRO A 305 29.54 40.16 -2.50
C PRO A 305 30.64 39.62 -1.59
N GLN A 306 30.41 38.46 -0.98
CA GLN A 306 31.47 37.73 -0.27
C GLN A 306 32.50 37.19 -1.27
N ALA A 307 33.72 36.94 -0.80
CA ALA A 307 34.74 36.27 -1.60
C ALA A 307 34.25 34.86 -2.01
N SER A 308 34.55 34.46 -3.25
CA SER A 308 34.17 33.14 -3.77
C SER A 308 34.72 32.02 -2.89
N SER A 309 33.87 31.07 -2.51
CA SER A 309 34.24 29.88 -1.70
C SER A 309 33.86 28.59 -2.41
N ASP A 310 34.73 27.57 -2.35
CA ASP A 310 34.42 26.23 -2.88
C ASP A 310 33.28 25.54 -2.09
N ASP A 311 32.97 25.98 -0.86
CA ASP A 311 31.77 25.58 -0.11
C ASP A 311 30.45 25.99 -0.82
N ASP A 312 30.54 26.94 -1.75
CA ASP A 312 29.44 27.46 -2.56
C ASP A 312 29.44 26.93 -4.01
N SER A 313 30.28 25.93 -4.31
CA SER A 313 30.33 25.22 -5.61
C SER A 313 29.02 24.53 -6.03
N TYR A 314 28.08 24.33 -5.11
CA TYR A 314 26.72 23.82 -5.40
C TYR A 314 25.82 24.87 -6.09
N LEU A 315 26.11 26.17 -5.96
CA LEU A 315 25.25 27.26 -6.45
C LEU A 315 24.93 27.17 -7.95
N PRO A 316 25.87 26.86 -8.86
CA PRO A 316 25.54 26.76 -10.28
C PRO A 316 24.51 25.68 -10.56
N GLN A 317 24.64 24.49 -9.96
CA GLN A 317 23.69 23.40 -10.16
C GLN A 317 22.31 23.74 -9.55
N LEU A 318 22.28 24.46 -8.43
CA LEU A 318 21.05 24.96 -7.82
C LEU A 318 20.36 26.03 -8.70
N VAL A 319 21.14 26.89 -9.36
CA VAL A 319 20.62 27.90 -10.31
C VAL A 319 20.15 27.26 -11.61
N GLU A 320 20.83 26.23 -12.14
CA GLU A 320 20.33 25.46 -13.28
C GLU A 320 19.00 24.75 -12.96
N MET A 321 18.87 24.18 -11.76
CA MET A 321 17.61 23.60 -11.29
C MET A 321 16.50 24.65 -11.19
N ALA A 322 16.81 25.84 -10.66
CA ALA A 322 15.86 26.94 -10.58
C ALA A 322 15.46 27.49 -11.97
N ARG A 323 16.37 27.53 -12.93
CA ARG A 323 16.09 28.03 -14.29
C ARG A 323 15.01 27.20 -15.01
N ALA A 324 14.89 25.91 -14.69
CA ALA A 324 13.91 24.99 -15.30
C ALA A 324 12.44 25.36 -15.01
N ASP A 325 12.14 25.92 -13.83
CA ASP A 325 10.78 26.27 -13.39
C ASP A 325 10.64 27.71 -12.85
N ARG A 326 11.66 28.53 -13.08
CA ARG A 326 11.81 29.91 -12.56
C ARG A 326 11.92 29.99 -11.03
N GLY A 327 12.41 28.92 -10.41
CA GLY A 327 12.68 28.77 -8.99
C GLY A 327 11.45 28.37 -8.18
N LEU A 328 10.40 27.84 -8.82
CA LEU A 328 9.14 27.50 -8.19
C LEU A 328 9.31 26.36 -7.15
N THR A 329 10.05 25.32 -7.50
CA THR A 329 10.32 24.16 -6.62
C THR A 329 11.52 24.33 -5.70
N LEU A 330 12.14 25.53 -5.62
CA LEU A 330 13.31 25.77 -4.77
C LEU A 330 13.00 25.54 -3.28
N PRO A 331 13.64 24.56 -2.61
CA PRO A 331 13.45 24.27 -1.19
C PRO A 331 14.37 25.12 -0.29
N THR A 332 14.77 26.31 -0.74
CA THR A 332 15.75 27.19 -0.08
C THR A 332 15.10 27.99 1.07
N ILE A 333 14.47 27.26 1.99
CA ILE A 333 13.73 27.79 3.12
C ILE A 333 14.67 28.38 4.19
N GLY A 334 15.03 29.64 4.01
CA GLY A 334 16.03 30.31 4.83
C GLY A 334 17.42 29.66 4.75
N THR A 335 18.29 30.03 5.69
CA THR A 335 19.68 29.55 5.72
C THR A 335 19.78 28.03 5.92
N GLU A 336 18.89 27.42 6.71
CA GLU A 336 18.86 25.97 6.91
C GLU A 336 18.41 25.22 5.65
N GLY A 337 17.37 25.70 4.96
CA GLY A 337 16.92 25.15 3.69
C GLY A 337 17.98 25.27 2.59
N LEU A 338 18.71 26.39 2.54
CA LEU A 338 19.85 26.56 1.63
C LEU A 338 20.98 25.57 1.97
N ALA A 339 21.27 25.34 3.25
CA ALA A 339 22.26 24.35 3.67
C ALA A 339 21.82 22.90 3.34
N ALA A 340 20.53 22.58 3.46
CA ALA A 340 19.97 21.30 3.04
C ALA A 340 20.06 21.12 1.51
N ALA A 341 19.76 22.16 0.73
CA ALA A 341 19.93 22.16 -0.73
C ALA A 341 21.40 21.95 -1.15
N ARG A 342 22.35 22.61 -0.47
CA ARG A 342 23.81 22.35 -0.62
C ARG A 342 24.12 20.87 -0.40
N GLN A 343 23.67 20.27 0.70
CA GLN A 343 23.95 18.85 0.98
C GLN A 343 23.32 17.90 -0.04
N ALA A 344 22.11 18.20 -0.54
CA ALA A 344 21.46 17.39 -1.57
C ALA A 344 22.25 17.42 -2.90
N VAL A 345 22.66 18.60 -3.35
CA VAL A 345 23.44 18.78 -4.59
C VAL A 345 24.81 18.11 -4.49
N LEU A 346 25.55 18.34 -3.40
CA LEU A 346 26.84 17.70 -3.16
C LEU A 346 26.71 16.18 -2.95
N GLY A 347 25.59 15.70 -2.39
CA GLY A 347 25.26 14.28 -2.30
C GLY A 347 25.15 13.61 -3.67
N GLY A 348 24.51 14.29 -4.64
CA GLY A 348 24.47 13.87 -6.04
C GLY A 348 25.86 13.77 -6.67
N ALA A 349 26.74 14.76 -6.41
CA ALA A 349 28.13 14.73 -6.86
C ALA A 349 28.90 13.52 -6.30
N ARG A 350 28.72 13.19 -5.02
CA ARG A 350 29.30 11.99 -4.40
C ARG A 350 28.79 10.70 -5.04
N THR A 351 27.49 10.61 -5.35
CA THR A 351 26.93 9.44 -6.06
C THR A 351 27.52 9.30 -7.47
N LEU A 352 27.70 10.41 -8.21
CA LEU A 352 28.39 10.39 -9.50
C LEU A 352 29.87 9.96 -9.37
N ALA A 353 30.56 10.40 -8.32
CA ALA A 353 31.92 9.96 -8.02
C ALA A 353 31.98 8.45 -7.72
N GLU A 354 31.08 7.92 -6.89
CA GLU A 354 30.98 6.47 -6.63
C GLU A 354 30.66 5.66 -7.90
N LEU A 355 29.71 6.11 -8.70
CA LEU A 355 29.36 5.47 -9.97
C LEU A 355 30.53 5.50 -10.95
N SER A 356 31.32 6.59 -10.98
CA SER A 356 32.53 6.67 -11.80
C SER A 356 33.59 5.65 -11.37
N GLY A 357 33.77 5.46 -10.05
CA GLY A 357 34.67 4.44 -9.50
C GLY A 357 34.21 3.01 -9.83
N ARG A 358 32.90 2.75 -9.78
CA ARG A 358 32.32 1.45 -10.19
C ARG A 358 32.48 1.21 -11.69
N ALA A 359 32.24 2.21 -12.54
CA ALA A 359 32.45 2.13 -13.99
C ALA A 359 33.91 1.80 -14.33
N LEU A 360 34.86 2.47 -13.66
CA LEU A 360 36.29 2.20 -13.82
C LEU A 360 36.64 0.76 -13.39
N ALA A 361 36.12 0.30 -12.26
CA ALA A 361 36.31 -1.07 -11.78
C ALA A 361 35.69 -2.14 -12.70
N SER A 362 34.66 -1.79 -13.48
CA SER A 362 34.08 -2.65 -14.52
C SER A 362 34.77 -2.55 -15.89
N GLY A 363 35.81 -1.72 -16.03
CA GLY A 363 36.56 -1.52 -17.27
C GLY A 363 36.00 -0.45 -18.22
N ASP A 364 34.90 0.23 -17.88
CA ASP A 364 34.37 1.36 -18.66
C ASP A 364 35.09 2.66 -18.27
N SER A 365 36.33 2.81 -18.76
CA SER A 365 37.16 4.00 -18.53
C SER A 365 36.53 5.27 -19.11
N ALA A 366 35.81 5.18 -20.24
CA ALA A 366 35.14 6.31 -20.88
C ALA A 366 33.90 6.77 -20.11
N GLY A 367 33.06 5.85 -19.61
CA GLY A 367 31.98 6.14 -18.68
C GLY A 367 32.48 6.70 -17.36
N ALA A 368 33.53 6.11 -16.79
CA ALA A 368 34.19 6.60 -15.58
C ALA A 368 34.68 8.04 -15.74
N ALA A 369 35.41 8.35 -16.81
CA ALA A 369 35.90 9.70 -17.07
C ALA A 369 34.77 10.73 -17.24
N ARG A 370 33.66 10.36 -17.90
CA ARG A 370 32.47 11.22 -18.03
C ARG A 370 31.79 11.48 -16.69
N LEU A 371 31.55 10.44 -15.90
CA LEU A 371 30.91 10.54 -14.58
C LEU A 371 31.79 11.30 -13.58
N ALA A 372 33.10 11.07 -13.58
CA ALA A 372 34.05 11.81 -12.76
C ALA A 372 34.12 13.29 -13.16
N LYS A 373 34.10 13.61 -14.46
CA LYS A 373 34.02 15.00 -14.93
C LYS A 373 32.70 15.68 -14.52
N ALA A 374 31.58 14.95 -14.55
CA ALA A 374 30.29 15.46 -14.09
C ALA A 374 30.29 15.74 -12.57
N ALA A 375 30.83 14.82 -11.77
CA ALA A 375 31.00 15.01 -10.32
C ALA A 375 31.86 16.25 -10.00
N LEU A 376 33.01 16.40 -10.66
CA LEU A 376 33.91 17.55 -10.47
C LEU A 376 33.36 18.88 -11.00
N GLY A 377 32.34 18.83 -11.87
CA GLY A 377 31.59 20.03 -12.28
C GLY A 377 30.61 20.54 -11.22
N ILE A 378 30.28 19.72 -10.21
CA ILE A 378 29.37 20.04 -9.10
C ILE A 378 30.15 20.22 -7.79
N ASP A 379 31.14 19.37 -7.53
CA ASP A 379 32.04 19.40 -6.37
C ASP A 379 33.50 19.35 -6.87
N PRO A 380 34.13 20.51 -7.14
CA PRO A 380 35.53 20.59 -7.58
C PRO A 380 36.53 20.04 -6.54
N ALA A 381 36.16 20.00 -5.26
CA ALA A 381 36.98 19.47 -4.18
C ALA A 381 36.88 17.94 -4.02
N SER A 382 36.11 17.26 -4.88
CA SER A 382 35.86 15.82 -4.80
C SER A 382 37.09 14.96 -5.14
N THR A 383 37.94 14.72 -4.14
CA THR A 383 39.14 13.86 -4.27
C THR A 383 38.83 12.48 -4.85
N ALA A 384 37.66 11.91 -4.56
CA ALA A 384 37.22 10.64 -5.13
C ALA A 384 37.06 10.70 -6.66
N ALA A 385 36.41 11.75 -7.16
CA ALA A 385 36.24 11.95 -8.61
C ALA A 385 37.56 12.35 -9.30
N GLU A 386 38.43 13.12 -8.64
CA GLU A 386 39.77 13.42 -9.15
C GLU A 386 40.63 12.16 -9.32
N ASN A 387 40.62 11.27 -8.33
CA ASN A 387 41.32 9.99 -8.37
C ASN A 387 40.81 9.11 -9.52
N VAL A 388 39.49 9.02 -9.72
CA VAL A 388 38.91 8.27 -10.85
C VAL A 388 39.25 8.92 -12.19
N ARG A 389 39.21 10.26 -12.31
CA ARG A 389 39.61 10.99 -13.52
C ARG A 389 41.09 10.71 -13.87
N GLY A 390 41.98 10.71 -12.87
CA GLY A 390 43.39 10.39 -13.04
C GLY A 390 43.62 8.94 -13.47
N ALA A 391 42.99 7.98 -12.79
CA ALA A 391 43.12 6.56 -13.11
C ALA A 391 42.50 6.19 -14.46
N ALA A 392 41.31 6.73 -14.80
CA ALA A 392 40.71 6.55 -16.12
C ALA A 392 41.59 7.11 -17.25
N GLY A 393 42.32 8.20 -16.98
CA GLY A 393 43.34 8.73 -17.89
C GLY A 393 44.58 7.83 -18.05
N GLN A 394 44.93 7.04 -17.03
CA GLN A 394 46.06 6.08 -17.10
C GLN A 394 45.71 4.77 -17.83
N PHE A 395 44.44 4.36 -17.82
CA PHE A 395 43.93 3.24 -18.65
C PHE A 395 43.46 3.69 -20.05
N GLY A 396 43.81 4.91 -20.47
CA GLY A 396 43.32 5.59 -21.68
C GLY A 396 44.38 5.84 -22.76
N GLY A 397 45.35 4.94 -22.95
CA GLY A 397 46.20 4.89 -24.14
C GLY A 397 45.91 3.61 -24.95
N GLU A 398 45.75 3.61 -26.27
CA GLU A 398 45.84 4.70 -27.25
C GLU A 398 44.60 4.71 -28.15
N ASP A 399 44.07 5.89 -28.48
CA ASP A 399 43.67 6.21 -29.86
C ASP A 399 43.50 7.73 -30.02
N THR A 400 44.63 8.44 -30.12
CA THR A 400 44.63 9.89 -30.40
C THR A 400 44.80 10.14 -31.90
N VAL A 401 43.68 10.32 -32.60
CA VAL A 401 43.71 10.97 -33.92
C VAL A 401 44.09 12.44 -33.71
N ARG A 402 45.39 12.74 -33.83
CA ARG A 402 45.91 14.10 -33.77
C ARG A 402 45.49 14.89 -35.01
N LEU A 403 44.75 15.97 -34.79
CA LEU A 403 44.77 17.12 -35.70
C LEU A 403 46.18 17.72 -35.67
N ALA A 404 46.90 17.63 -36.79
CA ALA A 404 48.15 18.34 -37.02
C ALA A 404 48.02 19.21 -38.27
N ASN A 405 47.75 20.50 -38.07
CA ASN A 405 48.01 21.51 -39.09
C ASN A 405 49.52 21.59 -39.29
N PHE A 406 49.99 21.49 -40.54
CA PHE A 406 51.32 21.95 -40.93
C PHE A 406 51.19 22.95 -42.08
N GLN A 407 51.79 24.12 -41.87
CA GLN A 407 51.91 25.20 -42.84
C GLN A 407 53.35 25.19 -43.40
N PRO A 408 53.58 25.53 -44.68
CA PRO A 408 54.86 25.27 -45.35
C PRO A 408 55.90 26.40 -45.17
N GLY A 409 57.20 26.05 -45.20
CA GLY A 409 58.31 26.99 -45.03
C GLY A 409 59.60 26.64 -45.78
N LEU A 410 59.68 27.12 -47.03
CA LEU A 410 60.83 27.64 -47.81
C LEU A 410 62.27 27.04 -47.76
N GLY A 411 62.83 26.88 -48.97
CA GLY A 411 64.25 26.72 -49.38
C GLY A 411 64.31 25.89 -50.69
N GLY A 412 64.85 26.29 -51.85
CA GLY A 412 66.00 27.15 -52.18
C GLY A 412 67.30 26.34 -52.06
N VAL A 413 68.16 26.09 -53.05
CA VAL A 413 68.41 26.58 -54.45
C VAL A 413 69.15 25.45 -55.24
N ASP A 414 69.51 25.45 -56.55
CA ASP A 414 69.64 26.48 -57.62
C ASP A 414 69.59 25.85 -59.07
N ALA A 415 69.81 26.68 -60.10
CA ALA A 415 70.36 26.49 -61.48
C ALA A 415 70.44 25.12 -62.20
N GLY A 416 70.27 25.00 -63.54
CA GLY A 416 70.04 26.01 -64.59
C GLY A 416 70.13 25.44 -66.03
N SER A 417 69.86 26.31 -67.04
CA SER A 417 70.00 26.23 -68.53
C SER A 417 70.88 25.13 -69.19
N ALA A 418 70.73 24.71 -70.46
CA ALA A 418 70.22 25.38 -71.68
C ALA A 418 69.84 24.35 -72.79
N LEU A 419 68.86 24.63 -73.66
CA LEU A 419 68.97 24.86 -75.13
C LEU A 419 70.02 24.03 -75.93
N ASP A 420 69.56 23.18 -76.86
CA ASP A 420 69.70 23.41 -78.31
C ASP A 420 68.87 22.41 -79.18
N GLU A 421 68.37 22.96 -80.30
CA GLU A 421 68.03 22.45 -81.66
C GLU A 421 68.06 20.93 -82.01
N PHE A 422 67.28 20.36 -82.97
CA PHE A 422 66.64 20.91 -84.19
C PHE A 422 65.53 19.96 -84.73
N VAL A 423 64.37 20.50 -85.17
CA VAL A 423 63.52 20.08 -86.35
C VAL A 423 63.08 18.60 -86.57
N ALA A 424 61.86 18.24 -87.01
CA ALA A 424 60.55 18.93 -87.09
C ALA A 424 59.43 17.93 -87.52
N ASP A 425 58.19 18.46 -87.51
CA ASP A 425 57.08 18.18 -88.43
C ASP A 425 56.27 16.86 -88.35
N ASN A 426 55.10 16.96 -87.71
CA ASN A 426 53.80 16.45 -88.22
C ASN A 426 52.63 16.98 -87.36
N GLY A 427 52.45 18.32 -87.34
CA GLY A 427 51.44 19.00 -86.52
C GLY A 427 50.18 19.38 -87.30
N ALA A 428 49.24 18.45 -87.49
CA ALA A 428 47.90 18.78 -88.02
C ALA A 428 46.78 17.85 -87.54
N PHE A 429 46.96 16.52 -87.63
CA PHE A 429 45.89 15.55 -87.34
C PHE A 429 45.67 15.29 -85.83
N LEU A 430 46.72 15.35 -85.02
CA LEU A 430 46.63 15.09 -83.57
C LEU A 430 45.88 16.19 -82.80
N ASN A 431 45.96 17.45 -83.24
CA ASN A 431 45.30 18.58 -82.57
C ASN A 431 43.76 18.53 -82.68
N GLU A 432 43.21 17.99 -83.78
CA GLU A 432 41.76 17.87 -83.98
C GLU A 432 41.16 16.82 -83.03
N VAL A 433 41.81 15.65 -82.94
CA VAL A 433 41.40 14.54 -82.06
C VAL A 433 41.59 14.91 -80.59
N GLN A 434 42.68 15.59 -80.23
CA GLN A 434 42.91 16.06 -78.86
C GLN A 434 41.90 17.14 -78.44
N ASN A 435 41.51 18.06 -79.33
CA ASN A 435 40.48 19.06 -79.00
C ASN A 435 39.09 18.42 -78.81
N GLN A 436 38.70 17.41 -79.61
CA GLN A 436 37.42 16.72 -79.42
C GLN A 436 37.38 15.91 -78.11
N ALA A 437 38.44 15.16 -77.80
CA ALA A 437 38.56 14.43 -76.54
C ALA A 437 38.52 15.38 -75.32
N ARG A 438 39.20 16.55 -75.41
CA ARG A 438 39.19 17.55 -74.34
C ARG A 438 37.78 18.11 -74.09
N ILE A 439 37.04 18.45 -75.14
CA ILE A 439 35.65 18.97 -75.01
C ILE A 439 34.72 17.94 -74.35
N GLN A 440 34.83 16.66 -74.70
CA GLN A 440 34.03 15.61 -74.04
C GLN A 440 34.42 15.40 -72.56
N SER A 441 35.71 15.48 -72.25
CA SER A 441 36.20 15.45 -70.86
C SER A 441 35.68 16.64 -70.04
N GLU A 442 35.68 17.85 -70.61
CA GLU A 442 35.13 19.06 -69.99
C GLU A 442 33.62 18.93 -69.71
N ILE A 443 32.83 18.32 -70.62
CA ILE A 443 31.40 18.06 -70.43
C ILE A 443 31.15 17.09 -69.27
N ILE A 444 31.87 15.96 -69.22
CA ILE A 444 31.67 14.94 -68.18
C ILE A 444 32.14 15.47 -66.80
N GLN A 445 33.20 16.27 -66.75
CA GLN A 445 33.60 16.96 -65.52
C GLN A 445 32.52 17.93 -65.02
N ALA A 446 31.85 18.67 -65.92
CA ALA A 446 30.75 19.56 -65.55
C ALA A 446 29.53 18.80 -65.04
N GLU A 447 29.15 17.69 -65.68
CA GLU A 447 28.05 16.82 -65.24
C GLU A 447 28.31 16.22 -63.84
N VAL A 448 29.52 15.68 -63.61
CA VAL A 448 29.92 15.16 -62.29
C VAL A 448 29.92 16.26 -61.22
N THR A 449 30.39 17.48 -61.56
CA THR A 449 30.39 18.62 -60.63
C THR A 449 28.96 19.04 -60.25
N GLN A 450 28.05 19.09 -61.23
CA GLN A 450 26.64 19.38 -60.98
C GLN A 450 25.96 18.28 -60.15
N GLY A 451 26.24 17.02 -60.46
CA GLY A 451 25.74 15.85 -59.72
C GLY A 451 26.21 15.81 -58.26
N LEU A 452 27.50 16.08 -58.01
CA LEU A 452 28.06 16.20 -56.67
C LEU A 452 27.42 17.33 -55.86
N THR A 453 27.09 18.45 -56.51
CA THR A 453 26.40 19.58 -55.85
C THR A 453 24.98 19.20 -55.45
N ARG A 454 24.20 18.63 -56.38
CA ARG A 454 22.83 18.15 -56.10
C ARG A 454 22.80 17.07 -55.03
N ALA A 455 23.74 16.12 -55.07
CA ALA A 455 23.82 15.08 -54.05
C ALA A 455 24.06 15.66 -52.64
N ARG A 456 24.93 16.67 -52.51
CA ARG A 456 25.18 17.36 -51.24
C ARG A 456 23.94 18.07 -50.68
N GLU A 457 23.11 18.65 -51.53
CA GLU A 457 21.82 19.25 -51.11
C GLU A 457 20.85 18.20 -50.55
N LEU A 458 20.93 16.95 -51.06
CA LEU A 458 20.09 15.84 -50.62
C LEU A 458 20.62 15.13 -49.35
N PHE A 459 21.88 15.30 -48.97
CA PHE A 459 22.51 14.56 -47.85
C PHE A 459 21.77 14.66 -46.50
N ASP A 460 21.11 15.78 -46.20
CA ASP A 460 20.37 15.97 -44.94
C ASP A 460 18.87 15.63 -45.05
N VAL A 461 18.33 15.49 -46.27
CA VAL A 461 16.90 15.29 -46.54
C VAL A 461 16.63 13.85 -47.00
N ASP A 462 17.30 13.42 -48.07
CA ASP A 462 17.27 12.09 -48.64
C ASP A 462 18.68 11.58 -49.04
N PRO A 463 19.52 11.22 -48.04
CA PRO A 463 20.82 10.62 -48.32
C PRO A 463 20.74 9.29 -49.08
N GLN A 464 19.61 8.57 -49.03
CA GLN A 464 19.43 7.33 -49.80
C GLN A 464 19.27 7.62 -51.30
N GLY A 465 18.48 8.63 -51.67
CA GLY A 465 18.41 9.16 -53.03
C GLY A 465 19.78 9.65 -53.53
N ALA A 466 20.50 10.41 -52.71
CA ALA A 466 21.85 10.88 -53.04
C ALA A 466 22.84 9.73 -53.32
N ILE A 467 22.77 8.61 -52.58
CA ILE A 467 23.59 7.41 -52.84
C ILE A 467 23.25 6.76 -54.19
N ALA A 468 21.98 6.76 -54.59
CA ALA A 468 21.55 6.20 -55.87
C ALA A 468 22.07 7.04 -57.04
N ASP A 469 21.85 8.36 -57.00
CA ASP A 469 22.30 9.31 -58.02
C ASP A 469 23.82 9.28 -58.21
N LEU A 470 24.59 9.30 -57.12
CA LEU A 470 26.06 9.27 -57.18
C LEU A 470 26.61 7.94 -57.73
N LYS A 471 25.93 6.81 -57.48
CA LYS A 471 26.31 5.52 -58.07
C LYS A 471 26.03 5.46 -59.57
N GLN A 472 24.94 6.08 -60.03
CA GLN A 472 24.64 6.17 -61.45
C GLN A 472 25.66 7.05 -62.18
N LEU A 473 26.06 8.18 -61.59
CA LEU A 473 27.14 9.03 -62.12
C LEU A 473 28.49 8.30 -62.15
N LEU A 474 28.78 7.48 -61.15
CA LEU A 474 30.00 6.66 -61.10
C LEU A 474 30.05 5.64 -62.25
N ASP A 475 28.95 4.91 -62.50
CA ASP A 475 28.84 3.95 -63.61
C ASP A 475 28.96 4.64 -64.98
N ASN A 476 28.42 5.85 -65.14
CA ASN A 476 28.59 6.68 -66.34
C ASN A 476 30.08 7.07 -66.57
N VAL A 477 30.79 7.51 -65.52
CA VAL A 477 32.22 7.88 -65.59
C VAL A 477 33.12 6.68 -65.89
N GLU A 478 32.83 5.51 -65.32
CA GLU A 478 33.62 4.30 -65.57
C GLU A 478 33.48 3.81 -67.02
N ARG A 479 32.28 3.95 -67.61
CA ARG A 479 31.96 3.51 -68.98
C ARG A 479 32.34 4.49 -70.09
N ALA A 480 32.73 5.73 -69.77
CA ALA A 480 33.13 6.72 -70.77
C ALA A 480 34.42 6.28 -71.50
N PRO A 481 34.40 6.05 -72.84
CA PRO A 481 35.59 5.63 -73.57
C PRO A 481 36.59 6.78 -73.76
N ASP A 482 36.09 7.99 -73.99
CA ASP A 482 36.87 9.17 -74.39
C ASP A 482 37.56 9.91 -73.23
N LEU A 483 37.51 9.36 -72.01
CA LEU A 483 38.03 9.99 -70.80
C LEU A 483 39.44 9.49 -70.47
N GLU A 484 40.40 10.42 -70.38
CA GLU A 484 41.78 10.14 -69.99
C GLU A 484 41.86 9.42 -68.63
N ALA A 485 42.83 8.50 -68.49
CA ALA A 485 42.92 7.61 -67.33
C ALA A 485 43.10 8.36 -66.00
N GLU A 486 43.84 9.47 -66.01
CA GLU A 486 44.09 10.31 -64.83
C GLU A 486 42.83 11.05 -64.38
N ILE A 487 42.14 11.71 -65.32
CA ILE A 487 40.86 12.41 -65.07
C ILE A 487 39.79 11.41 -64.59
N ARG A 488 39.77 10.20 -65.14
CA ARG A 488 38.82 9.14 -64.75
C ARG A 488 39.04 8.72 -63.30
N ALA A 489 40.30 8.52 -62.91
CA ALA A 489 40.65 8.21 -61.53
C ALA A 489 40.23 9.34 -60.57
N GLN A 490 40.50 10.59 -60.93
CA GLN A 490 40.14 11.76 -60.13
C GLN A 490 38.61 11.88 -59.91
N LEU A 491 37.80 11.79 -60.97
CA LEU A 491 36.33 11.86 -60.87
C LEU A 491 35.75 10.67 -60.12
N ARG A 492 36.29 9.46 -60.33
CA ARG A 492 35.90 8.25 -59.59
C ARG A 492 36.14 8.41 -58.09
N ASP A 493 37.32 8.90 -57.70
CA ASP A 493 37.67 9.04 -56.28
C ASP A 493 36.87 10.17 -55.59
N GLN A 494 36.48 11.23 -56.32
CA GLN A 494 35.52 12.23 -55.83
C GLN A 494 34.13 11.65 -55.61
N LEU A 495 33.58 10.91 -56.58
CA LEU A 495 32.26 10.27 -56.49
C LEU A 495 32.22 9.20 -55.38
N VAL A 496 33.24 8.35 -55.28
CA VAL A 496 33.36 7.34 -54.20
C VAL A 496 33.45 7.99 -52.82
N SER A 497 34.13 9.14 -52.70
CA SER A 497 34.19 9.89 -51.45
C SER A 497 32.83 10.48 -51.07
N ALA A 498 32.10 11.03 -52.02
CA ALA A 498 30.74 11.55 -51.81
C ALA A 498 29.74 10.43 -51.46
N ILE A 499 29.85 9.24 -52.06
CA ILE A 499 29.03 8.06 -51.73
C ILE A 499 29.27 7.64 -50.27
N LYS A 500 30.53 7.60 -49.82
CA LYS A 500 30.87 7.27 -48.42
C LYS A 500 30.31 8.30 -47.43
N GLU A 501 30.34 9.58 -47.79
CA GLU A 501 29.74 10.64 -46.98
C GLU A 501 28.21 10.50 -46.90
N ALA A 502 27.53 10.29 -48.03
CA ALA A 502 26.09 10.06 -48.08
C ALA A 502 25.67 8.81 -47.26
N GLN A 503 26.47 7.73 -47.31
CA GLN A 503 26.28 6.54 -46.48
C GLN A 503 26.41 6.82 -44.98
N ARG A 504 27.38 7.66 -44.57
CA ARG A 504 27.50 8.10 -43.18
C ARG A 504 26.26 8.89 -42.74
N ARG A 505 25.78 9.81 -43.58
CA ARG A 505 24.56 10.61 -43.33
C ARG A 505 23.29 9.77 -43.25
N GLN A 506 23.18 8.72 -44.07
CA GLN A 506 22.07 7.76 -43.98
C GLN A 506 22.04 7.06 -42.61
N ILE A 507 23.19 6.54 -42.15
CA ILE A 507 23.30 5.90 -40.83
C ILE A 507 22.97 6.89 -39.70
N GLU A 508 23.46 8.13 -39.79
CA GLU A 508 23.11 9.21 -38.84
C GLU A 508 21.60 9.55 -38.84
N LYS A 509 20.92 9.44 -39.99
CA LYS A 509 19.46 9.65 -40.12
C LYS A 509 18.68 8.48 -39.53
N ASP A 510 19.01 7.25 -39.91
CA ASP A 510 18.35 6.03 -39.43
C ASP A 510 18.43 5.90 -37.90
N GLN A 511 19.59 6.23 -37.31
CA GLN A 511 19.75 6.27 -35.84
C GLN A 511 18.88 7.34 -35.17
N ARG A 512 18.73 8.54 -35.77
CA ARG A 512 17.87 9.61 -35.24
C ARG A 512 16.40 9.24 -35.32
N ASP A 513 15.98 8.64 -36.43
CA ASP A 513 14.58 8.23 -36.65
C ASP A 513 14.21 7.04 -35.75
N GLN A 514 15.11 6.08 -35.55
CA GLN A 514 14.93 5.00 -34.57
C GLN A 514 14.82 5.56 -33.13
N GLN A 515 15.73 6.45 -32.71
CA GLN A 515 15.66 7.07 -31.38
C GLN A 515 14.36 7.85 -31.14
N ARG A 516 13.86 8.57 -32.15
CA ARG A 516 12.55 9.25 -32.08
C ARG A 516 11.40 8.27 -31.92
N ALA A 517 11.38 7.19 -32.73
CA ALA A 517 10.34 6.16 -32.65
C ALA A 517 10.33 5.46 -31.28
N GLU A 518 11.51 5.15 -30.72
CA GLU A 518 11.67 4.59 -29.38
C GLU A 518 11.19 5.55 -28.29
N GLN A 519 11.55 6.84 -28.37
CA GLN A 519 11.09 7.87 -27.43
C GLN A 519 9.57 8.06 -27.47
N GLU A 520 8.96 8.12 -28.66
CA GLU A 520 7.51 8.21 -28.77
C GLU A 520 6.79 6.95 -28.26
N ALA A 521 7.33 5.76 -28.53
CA ALA A 521 6.78 4.50 -28.01
C ALA A 521 6.84 4.46 -26.47
N ALA A 522 7.98 4.85 -25.89
CA ALA A 522 8.14 4.97 -24.44
C ALA A 522 7.20 6.02 -23.84
N ALA A 523 7.02 7.17 -24.48
CA ALA A 523 6.10 8.22 -24.03
C ALA A 523 4.63 7.76 -24.09
N ARG A 524 4.22 7.06 -25.16
CA ARG A 524 2.88 6.47 -25.31
C ARG A 524 2.60 5.43 -24.21
N GLU A 525 3.55 4.54 -23.94
CA GLU A 525 3.40 3.52 -22.91
C GLU A 525 3.39 4.11 -21.50
N ARG A 526 4.29 5.07 -21.20
CA ARG A 526 4.28 5.80 -19.92
C ARG A 526 2.95 6.49 -19.68
N SER A 527 2.37 7.12 -20.71
CA SER A 527 1.06 7.76 -20.65
C SER A 527 -0.09 6.77 -20.42
N ARG A 528 0.04 5.52 -20.90
CA ARG A 528 -0.93 4.45 -20.63
C ARG A 528 -0.87 4.01 -19.17
N LEU A 529 0.32 3.75 -18.65
CA LEU A 529 0.56 3.33 -17.27
C LEU A 529 0.09 4.40 -16.26
N ILE A 530 0.30 5.69 -16.56
CA ILE A 530 -0.21 6.81 -15.74
C ILE A 530 -1.76 6.77 -15.67
N ARG A 531 -2.46 6.71 -16.82
CA ARG A 531 -3.93 6.61 -16.84
C ARG A 531 -4.51 5.36 -16.17
N GLU A 532 -3.75 4.25 -16.18
CA GLU A 532 -4.12 3.02 -15.47
C GLU A 532 -3.82 3.09 -13.96
N ALA A 533 -2.91 3.96 -13.51
CA ALA A 533 -2.74 4.32 -12.10
C ALA A 533 -3.87 5.24 -11.64
N GLU A 534 -4.07 6.38 -12.32
CA GLU A 534 -5.14 7.36 -12.03
C GLU A 534 -6.52 6.69 -11.84
N ARG A 535 -6.90 5.77 -12.74
CA ARG A 535 -8.19 5.06 -12.65
C ARG A 535 -8.29 4.11 -11.45
N ARG A 536 -7.17 3.50 -11.02
CA ARG A 536 -7.14 2.68 -9.80
C ARG A 536 -7.21 3.55 -8.56
N ASP A 537 -6.46 4.65 -8.54
CA ASP A 537 -6.43 5.57 -7.41
C ASP A 537 -7.81 6.21 -7.20
N GLU A 538 -8.50 6.64 -8.27
CA GLU A 538 -9.88 7.14 -8.22
C GLU A 538 -10.87 6.10 -7.66
N LYS A 539 -10.72 4.81 -8.03
CA LYS A 539 -11.55 3.74 -7.45
C LYS A 539 -11.24 3.52 -5.95
N ILE A 540 -9.98 3.66 -5.55
CA ILE A 540 -9.57 3.61 -4.14
C ILE A 540 -10.14 4.82 -3.37
N LYS A 541 -10.14 6.04 -3.93
CA LYS A 541 -10.77 7.23 -3.34
C LYS A 541 -12.24 6.97 -2.99
N GLN A 542 -12.99 6.38 -3.93
CA GLN A 542 -14.41 6.05 -3.75
C GLN A 542 -14.64 4.99 -2.65
N ILE A 543 -13.78 3.98 -2.56
CA ILE A 543 -13.88 2.93 -1.52
C ILE A 543 -13.51 3.48 -0.14
N VAL A 544 -12.50 4.35 -0.02
CA VAL A 544 -12.14 5.01 1.24
C VAL A 544 -13.25 5.95 1.72
N ALA A 545 -13.88 6.70 0.81
CA ALA A 545 -15.05 7.51 1.16
C ALA A 545 -16.21 6.64 1.69
N ARG A 546 -16.48 5.50 1.03
CA ARG A 546 -17.49 4.52 1.49
C ARG A 546 -17.14 3.92 2.85
N PHE A 547 -15.89 3.54 3.07
CA PHE A 547 -15.39 3.02 4.35
C PHE A 547 -15.65 4.01 5.49
N ASN A 548 -15.27 5.28 5.28
CA ASN A 548 -15.43 6.32 6.30
C ASN A 548 -16.92 6.54 6.64
N SER A 549 -17.81 6.63 5.64
CA SER A 549 -19.27 6.70 5.88
C SER A 549 -19.78 5.51 6.71
N LEU A 550 -19.35 4.29 6.37
CA LEU A 550 -19.76 3.08 7.09
C LEU A 550 -19.21 3.02 8.53
N MET A 551 -18.01 3.56 8.79
CA MET A 551 -17.50 3.71 10.15
C MET A 551 -18.27 4.75 10.96
N ASP A 552 -18.61 5.89 10.36
CA ASP A 552 -19.39 6.97 10.98
C ASP A 552 -20.85 6.53 11.26
N GLU A 553 -21.44 5.72 10.38
CA GLU A 553 -22.74 5.06 10.53
C GLU A 553 -22.74 3.91 11.56
N GLY A 554 -21.56 3.51 12.08
CA GLY A 554 -21.42 2.36 13.00
C GLY A 554 -21.56 0.98 12.34
N ARG A 555 -21.53 0.91 11.00
CA ARG A 555 -21.70 -0.31 10.19
C ARG A 555 -20.36 -1.02 9.98
N TYR A 556 -19.70 -1.34 11.09
CA TYR A 556 -18.30 -1.76 11.13
C TYR A 556 -17.96 -2.99 10.27
N ARG A 557 -18.88 -3.96 10.12
CA ARG A 557 -18.65 -5.15 9.26
C ARG A 557 -18.63 -4.80 7.77
N GLU A 558 -19.50 -3.89 7.34
CA GLU A 558 -19.53 -3.43 5.94
C GLU A 558 -18.35 -2.50 5.63
N ALA A 559 -17.89 -1.74 6.62
CA ALA A 559 -16.61 -1.01 6.53
C ALA A 559 -15.44 -2.00 6.37
N GLU A 560 -15.42 -3.09 7.13
CA GLU A 560 -14.41 -4.16 6.98
C GLU A 560 -14.41 -4.76 5.56
N ASP A 561 -15.59 -5.06 4.99
CA ASP A 561 -15.71 -5.53 3.60
C ASP A 561 -15.21 -4.50 2.57
N ALA A 562 -15.49 -3.20 2.79
CA ALA A 562 -14.95 -2.13 1.95
C ALA A 562 -13.41 -2.05 2.02
N ALA A 563 -12.81 -2.27 3.19
CA ALA A 563 -11.36 -2.34 3.32
C ALA A 563 -10.75 -3.57 2.62
N TYR A 564 -11.46 -4.69 2.58
CA TYR A 564 -11.07 -5.85 1.76
C TYR A 564 -11.11 -5.53 0.25
N GLU A 565 -12.14 -4.83 -0.25
CA GLU A 565 -12.21 -4.40 -1.66
C GLU A 565 -11.01 -3.51 -2.06
N ALA A 566 -10.61 -2.58 -1.19
CA ALA A 566 -9.43 -1.74 -1.42
C ALA A 566 -8.12 -2.57 -1.53
N ARG A 567 -8.01 -3.66 -0.76
CA ARG A 567 -6.84 -4.57 -0.81
C ARG A 567 -6.73 -5.33 -2.13
N GLU A 568 -7.85 -5.74 -2.71
CA GLU A 568 -7.87 -6.49 -3.97
C GLU A 568 -7.51 -5.62 -5.19
N LEU A 569 -7.75 -4.31 -5.12
CA LEU A 569 -7.40 -3.35 -6.18
C LEU A 569 -5.94 -2.88 -6.14
N ALA A 570 -5.28 -3.01 -4.97
CA ALA A 570 -3.86 -2.72 -4.78
C ALA A 570 -3.08 -3.94 -4.23
N PRO A 571 -3.08 -5.10 -4.93
CA PRO A 571 -2.56 -6.36 -4.39
C PRO A 571 -1.02 -6.42 -4.30
N GLY A 572 -0.32 -5.35 -4.73
CA GLY A 572 1.13 -5.33 -4.89
C GLY A 572 1.76 -3.94 -4.85
N SER A 573 1.33 -3.07 -3.92
CA SER A 573 2.21 -1.95 -3.50
C SER A 573 3.53 -2.55 -2.95
N PRO A 574 4.73 -1.97 -3.20
CA PRO A 574 6.04 -2.63 -2.95
C PRO A 574 6.47 -2.91 -1.48
N TYR A 575 5.59 -3.48 -0.65
CA TYR A 575 5.74 -3.66 0.80
C TYR A 575 5.49 -5.11 1.26
N LEU A 576 5.92 -6.11 0.49
CA LEU A 576 5.69 -7.53 0.81
C LEU A 576 6.93 -8.44 0.60
N TRP A 577 8.02 -8.15 1.31
CA TRP A 577 8.94 -9.16 1.91
C TRP A 577 9.87 -8.47 2.94
N PRO A 578 10.32 -9.17 3.99
CA PRO A 578 9.65 -9.35 5.28
C PRO A 578 10.13 -8.34 6.36
N THR A 579 9.71 -7.07 6.32
CA THR A 579 10.03 -6.07 7.37
C THR A 579 9.05 -6.06 8.55
N ARG A 580 9.06 -7.15 9.32
CA ARG A 580 8.75 -7.28 10.77
C ARG A 580 7.54 -6.62 11.48
N ARG A 581 6.69 -5.77 10.88
CA ARG A 581 5.46 -5.27 11.53
C ARG A 581 4.25 -5.33 10.59
N LEU A 582 3.07 -5.60 11.17
CA LEU A 582 1.78 -5.62 10.46
C LEU A 582 1.21 -4.21 10.21
N GLU A 583 1.81 -3.20 10.84
CA GLU A 583 1.32 -1.82 10.97
C GLU A 583 1.45 -0.98 9.68
N ASP A 584 2.27 -1.39 8.71
CA ASP A 584 2.59 -0.56 7.52
C ASP A 584 1.64 -0.80 6.32
N ASN A 585 0.64 -1.68 6.44
CA ASN A 585 -0.30 -1.97 5.36
C ASN A 585 -1.65 -1.28 5.58
N ILE A 586 -1.84 -0.19 4.84
CA ILE A 586 -3.06 0.65 4.75
C ILE A 586 -4.36 -0.16 4.88
N THR A 587 -4.48 -1.22 4.08
CA THR A 587 -5.71 -2.02 4.01
C THR A 587 -5.86 -2.99 5.18
N VAL A 588 -4.74 -3.50 5.73
CA VAL A 588 -4.74 -4.34 6.92
C VAL A 588 -5.09 -3.54 8.17
N ASN A 589 -4.65 -2.29 8.27
CA ASN A 589 -5.06 -1.37 9.34
C ASN A 589 -6.54 -1.00 9.25
N ALA A 590 -7.06 -0.73 8.05
CA ALA A 590 -8.48 -0.50 7.82
C ALA A 590 -9.34 -1.69 8.29
N ILE A 591 -8.97 -2.91 7.88
CA ILE A 591 -9.60 -4.16 8.31
C ILE A 591 -9.53 -4.31 9.84
N HIS A 592 -8.35 -4.10 10.45
CA HIS A 592 -8.20 -4.22 11.92
C HIS A 592 -9.01 -3.18 12.68
N THR A 593 -9.04 -1.93 12.23
CA THR A 593 -9.76 -0.84 12.91
C THR A 593 -11.28 -1.08 12.87
N ALA A 594 -11.81 -1.41 11.69
CA ALA A 594 -13.23 -1.77 11.54
C ALA A 594 -13.59 -2.99 12.40
N ARG A 595 -12.81 -4.08 12.29
CA ARG A 595 -13.01 -5.32 13.05
C ARG A 595 -12.96 -5.11 14.57
N MET A 596 -11.96 -4.39 15.07
CA MET A 596 -11.78 -4.16 16.51
C MET A 596 -12.85 -3.24 17.08
N THR A 597 -13.24 -2.19 16.36
CA THR A 597 -14.33 -1.29 16.78
C THR A 597 -15.68 -2.03 16.79
N GLY A 598 -15.94 -2.83 15.74
CA GLY A 598 -17.11 -3.71 15.67
C GLY A 598 -17.19 -4.70 16.82
N TYR A 599 -16.12 -5.44 17.10
CA TYR A 599 -16.09 -6.35 18.26
C TYR A 599 -16.23 -5.64 19.60
N MET A 600 -15.66 -4.44 19.75
CA MET A 600 -15.82 -3.67 21.00
C MET A 600 -17.28 -3.26 21.21
N HIS A 601 -17.99 -2.85 20.15
CA HIS A 601 -19.42 -2.58 20.18
C HIS A 601 -20.24 -3.83 20.52
N ASP A 602 -19.98 -4.95 19.81
CA ASP A 602 -20.66 -6.24 20.06
C ASP A 602 -20.44 -6.72 21.51
N ILE A 603 -19.23 -6.57 22.07
CA ILE A 603 -18.91 -6.93 23.47
C ILE A 603 -19.77 -6.15 24.48
N LEU A 604 -20.13 -4.90 24.21
CA LEU A 604 -20.99 -4.11 25.11
C LEU A 604 -22.42 -4.65 25.11
N SER A 605 -22.99 -4.95 23.93
CA SER A 605 -24.32 -5.58 23.83
C SER A 605 -24.38 -6.96 24.50
N VAL A 606 -23.34 -7.78 24.34
CA VAL A 606 -23.21 -9.09 25.00
C VAL A 606 -23.01 -8.97 26.52
N ARG A 607 -22.41 -7.88 27.02
CA ARG A 607 -22.37 -7.58 28.46
C ARG A 607 -23.75 -7.24 29.00
N GLU A 608 -24.53 -6.41 28.30
CA GLU A 608 -25.89 -6.06 28.71
C GLU A 608 -26.81 -7.29 28.71
N ALA A 609 -26.79 -8.09 27.63
CA ALA A 609 -27.55 -9.32 27.52
C ALA A 609 -27.21 -10.33 28.65
N ARG A 610 -25.93 -10.42 29.03
CA ARG A 610 -25.47 -11.23 30.17
C ARG A 610 -25.99 -10.70 31.50
N GLN A 611 -25.93 -9.39 31.74
CA GLN A 611 -26.45 -8.78 32.97
C GLN A 611 -27.95 -9.05 33.12
N ARG A 612 -28.71 -8.90 32.03
CA ARG A 612 -30.14 -9.24 31.96
C ARG A 612 -30.37 -10.72 32.27
N GLY A 613 -29.66 -11.62 31.60
CA GLY A 613 -29.76 -13.06 31.82
C GLY A 613 -29.39 -13.51 33.24
N VAL A 614 -28.48 -12.81 33.93
CA VAL A 614 -28.19 -13.06 35.36
C VAL A 614 -29.36 -12.66 36.26
N VAL A 615 -30.00 -11.51 36.01
CA VAL A 615 -31.20 -11.08 36.75
C VAL A 615 -32.37 -12.04 36.48
N ASP A 616 -32.59 -12.43 35.23
CA ASP A 616 -33.63 -13.38 34.84
C ASP A 616 -33.41 -14.75 35.49
N ALA A 617 -32.16 -15.23 35.56
CA ALA A 617 -31.80 -16.49 36.21
C ALA A 617 -32.01 -16.43 37.73
N LEU A 618 -31.60 -15.34 38.40
CA LEU A 618 -31.86 -15.14 39.83
C LEU A 618 -33.37 -15.04 40.13
N PHE A 619 -34.15 -14.44 39.24
CA PHE A 619 -35.61 -14.45 39.35
C PHE A 619 -36.19 -15.86 39.20
N GLN A 620 -35.67 -16.72 38.31
CA GLN A 620 -36.10 -18.13 38.27
C GLN A 620 -35.72 -18.89 39.54
N VAL A 621 -34.58 -18.58 40.16
CA VAL A 621 -34.18 -19.15 41.46
C VAL A 621 -35.18 -18.74 42.56
N GLU A 622 -35.50 -17.46 42.69
CA GLU A 622 -36.53 -16.99 43.65
C GLU A 622 -37.91 -17.61 43.36
N LYS A 623 -38.28 -17.71 42.08
CA LYS A 623 -39.52 -18.38 41.67
C LYS A 623 -39.56 -19.87 42.05
N ALA A 624 -38.42 -20.55 42.04
CA ALA A 624 -38.30 -21.94 42.50
C ALA A 624 -38.28 -22.06 44.04
N HIS A 625 -38.00 -20.97 44.76
CA HIS A 625 -38.14 -20.91 46.23
C HIS A 625 -39.57 -20.61 46.70
N VAL A 626 -40.50 -20.28 45.79
CA VAL A 626 -41.93 -20.21 46.12
C VAL A 626 -42.37 -21.60 46.58
N PRO A 627 -42.73 -21.79 47.87
CA PRO A 627 -43.08 -23.11 48.35
C PRO A 627 -44.36 -23.58 47.67
N PHE A 628 -44.32 -24.76 47.08
CA PHE A 628 -45.55 -25.48 46.76
C PHE A 628 -46.14 -25.90 48.10
N PRO A 629 -47.33 -25.43 48.49
CA PRO A 629 -47.95 -25.93 49.71
C PRO A 629 -48.26 -27.42 49.52
N ASP A 630 -47.91 -28.25 50.50
CA ASP A 630 -48.35 -29.66 50.60
C ASP A 630 -49.86 -29.79 50.90
N ASP A 631 -50.64 -28.75 50.60
CA ASP A 631 -52.09 -28.65 50.70
C ASP A 631 -52.62 -28.14 49.33
N PRO A 632 -53.09 -29.04 48.44
CA PRO A 632 -53.25 -30.48 48.64
C PRO A 632 -51.93 -31.27 48.49
N PRO A 633 -51.79 -32.42 49.19
CA PRO A 633 -50.62 -33.30 49.09
C PRO A 633 -50.53 -33.97 47.71
N ILE A 634 -49.43 -34.70 47.45
CA ILE A 634 -49.23 -35.51 46.23
C ILE A 634 -50.41 -36.48 46.04
N THR A 635 -51.37 -36.08 45.22
CA THR A 635 -52.50 -36.91 44.80
C THR A 635 -52.06 -37.77 43.63
N TYR A 636 -51.89 -39.07 43.88
CA TYR A 636 -51.82 -40.04 42.79
C TYR A 636 -53.10 -39.98 41.95
N PRO A 637 -53.02 -40.13 40.62
CA PRO A 637 -54.20 -40.18 39.77
C PRO A 637 -55.16 -41.29 40.22
N ASP A 638 -56.47 -41.06 40.02
CA ASP A 638 -57.50 -42.06 40.33
C ASP A 638 -57.21 -43.42 39.67
N PRO A 639 -57.68 -44.54 40.26
CA PRO A 639 -57.43 -45.89 39.73
C PRO A 639 -57.78 -46.06 38.24
N GLN A 640 -58.77 -45.32 37.75
CA GLN A 640 -59.17 -45.30 36.34
C GLN A 640 -58.06 -44.79 35.40
N VAL A 641 -57.24 -43.83 35.84
CA VAL A 641 -56.10 -43.32 35.07
C VAL A 641 -54.98 -44.38 35.01
N TRP A 642 -54.75 -45.09 36.12
CA TRP A 642 -53.80 -46.21 36.14
C TRP A 642 -54.25 -47.40 35.29
N GLU A 643 -55.55 -47.69 35.28
CA GLU A 643 -56.16 -48.67 34.38
C GLU A 643 -56.00 -48.24 32.91
N GLU A 644 -56.28 -46.98 32.57
CA GLU A 644 -56.11 -46.49 31.20
C GLU A 644 -54.65 -46.51 30.73
N LEU A 645 -53.69 -46.13 31.59
CA LEU A 645 -52.26 -46.26 31.32
C LEU A 645 -51.85 -47.73 31.10
N THR A 646 -52.42 -48.66 31.87
CA THR A 646 -52.18 -50.10 31.73
C THR A 646 -52.76 -50.65 30.42
N LEU A 647 -53.95 -50.20 30.02
CA LEU A 647 -54.57 -50.52 28.72
C LEU A 647 -53.77 -49.94 27.54
N ARG A 648 -53.24 -48.71 27.66
CA ARG A 648 -52.33 -48.12 26.65
C ARG A 648 -51.03 -48.92 26.53
N ARG A 649 -50.46 -49.43 27.63
CA ARG A 649 -49.28 -50.31 27.63
C ARG A 649 -49.52 -51.65 26.94
N LYS A 650 -50.72 -52.24 27.01
CA LYS A 650 -51.04 -53.48 26.26
C LYS A 650 -50.79 -53.37 24.76
N LYS A 651 -50.94 -52.18 24.16
CA LYS A 651 -50.65 -51.95 22.73
C LYS A 651 -49.18 -52.19 22.36
N TYR A 652 -48.26 -52.02 23.31
CA TYR A 652 -46.82 -52.22 23.12
C TYR A 652 -46.32 -53.59 23.64
N ALA A 653 -47.19 -54.36 24.30
CA ALA A 653 -46.88 -55.70 24.79
C ALA A 653 -46.77 -56.77 23.67
N SER A 654 -47.20 -56.46 22.45
CA SER A 654 -47.17 -57.40 21.30
C SER A 654 -45.80 -57.51 20.60
N ILE A 655 -44.73 -56.96 21.20
CA ILE A 655 -43.34 -57.14 20.75
C ILE A 655 -42.57 -57.91 21.82
N ASP A 656 -43.07 -59.10 22.17
CA ASP A 656 -42.22 -60.14 22.74
C ASP A 656 -41.59 -60.92 21.59
N LEU A 657 -40.31 -60.66 21.33
CA LEU A 657 -39.52 -61.34 20.30
C LEU A 657 -39.18 -62.78 20.72
N ALA A 658 -39.41 -63.16 21.98
CA ALA A 658 -39.34 -64.53 22.46
C ALA A 658 -40.69 -65.26 22.33
N LYS A 659 -41.22 -65.35 21.10
CA LYS A 659 -42.26 -66.36 20.78
C LYS A 659 -41.63 -67.75 20.89
N ARG A 660 -41.65 -68.29 22.11
CA ARG A 660 -41.25 -69.66 22.44
C ARG A 660 -42.10 -70.65 21.65
N GLY A 661 -41.49 -71.74 21.20
CA GLY A 661 -42.18 -72.79 20.47
C GLY A 661 -43.24 -73.46 21.34
N GLY A 662 -44.28 -74.00 20.71
CA GLY A 662 -45.46 -74.58 21.39
C GLY A 662 -45.19 -75.85 22.22
N ALA A 663 -43.93 -76.27 22.38
CA ALA A 663 -43.52 -77.28 23.36
C ALA A 663 -43.16 -76.63 24.70
N GLU A 664 -42.34 -75.58 24.72
CA GLU A 664 -42.03 -74.83 25.95
C GLU A 664 -43.29 -74.18 26.55
N GLU A 665 -44.19 -73.65 25.71
CA GLU A 665 -45.45 -73.05 26.17
C GLU A 665 -46.32 -74.06 26.94
N LYS A 666 -46.40 -75.31 26.47
CA LYS A 666 -47.08 -76.40 27.21
C LYS A 666 -46.42 -76.71 28.54
N ILE A 667 -45.09 -76.63 28.63
CA ILE A 667 -44.37 -76.79 29.90
C ILE A 667 -44.72 -75.65 30.85
N PHE A 668 -44.78 -74.40 30.38
CA PHE A 668 -45.22 -73.28 31.21
C PHE A 668 -46.67 -73.43 31.68
N GLU A 669 -47.60 -73.87 30.82
CA GLU A 669 -48.98 -74.15 31.19
C GLU A 669 -49.09 -75.29 32.21
N ALA A 670 -48.42 -76.43 31.97
CA ALA A 670 -48.40 -77.57 32.88
C ALA A 670 -47.82 -77.22 34.25
N LEU A 671 -46.78 -76.38 34.31
CA LEU A 671 -46.24 -75.86 35.55
C LEU A 671 -47.26 -75.06 36.38
N ASP A 672 -48.21 -74.38 35.76
CA ASP A 672 -49.25 -73.63 36.46
C ASP A 672 -50.51 -74.45 36.77
N GLN A 673 -50.57 -75.73 36.35
CA GLN A 673 -51.65 -76.65 36.76
C GLN A 673 -51.49 -77.11 38.22
N PRO A 674 -52.60 -77.31 38.96
CA PRO A 674 -52.56 -77.86 40.30
C PRO A 674 -52.16 -79.34 40.29
N THR A 675 -51.20 -79.71 41.13
CA THR A 675 -50.73 -81.09 41.31
C THR A 675 -50.95 -81.59 42.74
N THR A 676 -50.91 -82.91 42.91
CA THR A 676 -50.86 -83.59 44.20
C THR A 676 -49.79 -84.66 44.11
N LEU A 677 -48.77 -84.57 44.96
CA LEU A 677 -47.61 -85.46 44.99
C LEU A 677 -47.46 -86.04 46.39
N GLU A 678 -47.46 -87.37 46.52
CA GLU A 678 -47.28 -88.09 47.79
C GLU A 678 -46.22 -89.18 47.60
N PHE A 679 -45.03 -88.96 48.14
CA PHE A 679 -43.89 -89.87 48.07
C PHE A 679 -43.32 -90.13 49.47
N ILE A 680 -42.93 -91.38 49.73
CA ILE A 680 -42.29 -91.82 50.97
C ILE A 680 -41.11 -92.70 50.56
N GLU A 681 -39.89 -92.25 50.85
CA GLU A 681 -38.61 -92.90 50.54
C GLU A 681 -38.47 -93.37 49.07
N ALA A 682 -39.07 -92.64 48.12
CA ALA A 682 -39.04 -92.99 46.69
C ALA A 682 -37.81 -92.37 45.97
N PRO A 683 -37.12 -93.10 45.08
CA PRO A 683 -35.99 -92.56 44.31
C PRO A 683 -36.33 -91.31 43.50
N LEU A 684 -35.37 -90.37 43.40
CA LEU A 684 -35.49 -89.15 42.59
C LEU A 684 -35.86 -89.45 41.12
N SER A 685 -35.32 -90.52 40.52
CA SER A 685 -35.72 -90.99 39.17
C SER A 685 -37.21 -91.24 39.07
N ASP A 686 -37.75 -92.06 39.97
CA ASP A 686 -39.10 -92.59 39.92
C ASP A 686 -40.13 -91.48 40.21
N VAL A 687 -39.76 -90.55 41.09
CA VAL A 687 -40.50 -89.31 41.39
C VAL A 687 -40.60 -88.40 40.16
N ILE A 688 -39.53 -88.29 39.37
CA ILE A 688 -39.50 -87.48 38.15
C ILE A 688 -40.29 -88.15 37.03
N ASP A 689 -40.09 -89.45 36.80
CA ASP A 689 -40.83 -90.20 35.77
C ASP A 689 -42.35 -90.22 36.07
N TYR A 690 -42.74 -90.38 37.33
CA TYR A 690 -44.15 -90.21 37.73
C TYR A 690 -44.69 -88.80 37.43
N THR A 691 -43.90 -87.77 37.69
CA THR A 691 -44.31 -86.37 37.47
C THR A 691 -44.39 -86.03 35.97
N LYS A 692 -43.48 -86.60 35.18
CA LYS A 692 -43.43 -86.55 33.71
C LYS A 692 -44.70 -87.14 33.09
N ASP A 693 -45.06 -88.36 33.50
CA ASP A 693 -46.26 -89.06 33.02
C ASP A 693 -47.56 -88.38 33.47
N LEU A 694 -47.62 -87.89 34.72
CA LEU A 694 -48.82 -87.25 35.29
C LEU A 694 -49.19 -85.94 34.56
N HIS A 695 -48.19 -85.15 34.16
CA HIS A 695 -48.39 -83.83 33.54
C HIS A 695 -48.16 -83.80 32.02
N GLY A 696 -47.74 -84.92 31.41
CA GLY A 696 -47.56 -85.05 29.97
C GLY A 696 -46.47 -84.13 29.38
N ILE A 697 -45.46 -83.80 30.19
CA ILE A 697 -44.32 -82.94 29.81
C ILE A 697 -43.01 -83.72 29.88
N GLU A 698 -42.08 -83.44 28.98
CA GLU A 698 -40.77 -84.07 28.99
C GLU A 698 -39.89 -83.46 30.09
N ILE A 699 -39.57 -84.26 31.11
CA ILE A 699 -38.65 -83.90 32.20
C ILE A 699 -37.37 -84.73 32.06
N GLN A 700 -36.23 -84.07 32.20
CA GLN A 700 -34.89 -84.66 32.08
C GLN A 700 -34.02 -84.28 33.29
N ILE A 701 -33.06 -85.14 33.62
CA ILE A 701 -32.10 -84.93 34.72
C ILE A 701 -30.72 -84.66 34.12
N ASP A 702 -30.10 -83.54 34.51
CA ASP A 702 -28.70 -83.27 34.23
C ASP A 702 -27.79 -84.13 35.12
N LYS A 703 -27.61 -85.39 34.70
CA LYS A 703 -26.84 -86.38 35.46
C LYS A 703 -25.43 -85.89 35.80
N ARG A 704 -24.79 -85.11 34.92
CA ARG A 704 -23.43 -84.62 35.17
C ARG A 704 -23.43 -83.56 36.27
N ALA A 705 -24.31 -82.56 36.18
CA ALA A 705 -24.40 -81.54 37.22
C ALA A 705 -24.79 -82.13 38.59
N LEU A 706 -25.66 -83.14 38.63
CA LEU A 706 -26.04 -83.84 39.87
C LEU A 706 -24.90 -84.72 40.43
N GLU A 707 -24.15 -85.43 39.58
CA GLU A 707 -22.96 -86.19 40.00
C GLU A 707 -21.87 -85.26 40.57
N ASP A 708 -21.66 -84.08 39.97
CA ASP A 708 -20.67 -83.09 40.41
C ASP A 708 -20.96 -82.54 41.83
N VAL A 709 -22.23 -82.53 42.27
CA VAL A 709 -22.63 -82.21 43.66
C VAL A 709 -22.88 -83.43 44.55
N GLY A 710 -22.62 -84.65 44.05
CA GLY A 710 -22.71 -85.89 44.82
C GLY A 710 -24.13 -86.44 45.03
N ILE A 711 -25.11 -86.03 44.22
CA ILE A 711 -26.51 -86.46 44.32
C ILE A 711 -26.80 -87.58 43.31
N GLY A 712 -27.02 -88.80 43.81
CA GLY A 712 -27.42 -89.94 42.98
C GLY A 712 -28.89 -89.84 42.54
N THR A 713 -29.23 -90.39 41.36
CA THR A 713 -30.63 -90.48 40.90
C THR A 713 -31.50 -91.42 41.74
N ASP A 714 -30.86 -92.25 42.57
CA ASP A 714 -31.44 -93.16 43.56
C ASP A 714 -31.71 -92.49 44.93
N THR A 715 -31.37 -91.22 45.09
CA THR A 715 -31.59 -90.47 46.35
C THR A 715 -33.07 -90.52 46.78
N PRO A 716 -33.40 -90.99 47.99
CA PRO A 716 -34.79 -91.18 48.42
C PRO A 716 -35.45 -89.86 48.84
N ILE A 717 -36.67 -89.63 48.36
CA ILE A 717 -37.47 -88.42 48.57
C ILE A 717 -38.75 -88.77 49.35
N THR A 718 -39.00 -88.00 50.40
CA THR A 718 -40.23 -88.08 51.20
C THR A 718 -40.91 -86.72 51.24
N ARG A 719 -41.99 -86.54 50.48
CA ARG A 719 -42.77 -85.29 50.41
C ARG A 719 -44.25 -85.56 50.17
N ASN A 720 -45.10 -84.78 50.84
CA ASN A 720 -46.55 -84.76 50.65
C ASN A 720 -46.99 -83.31 50.35
N LEU A 721 -47.52 -83.07 49.16
CA LEU A 721 -47.89 -81.75 48.65
C LEU A 721 -49.26 -81.87 47.96
N LYS A 722 -50.25 -81.10 48.41
CA LYS A 722 -51.63 -81.13 47.86
C LYS A 722 -52.11 -79.72 47.53
N GLY A 723 -52.81 -79.56 46.41
CA GLY A 723 -53.49 -78.31 46.06
C GLY A 723 -52.57 -77.13 45.71
N ILE A 724 -51.33 -77.39 45.31
CA ILE A 724 -50.37 -76.38 44.84
C ILE A 724 -50.04 -76.58 43.36
N THR A 725 -49.54 -75.54 42.69
CA THR A 725 -49.11 -75.65 41.28
C THR A 725 -47.89 -76.55 41.14
N LEU A 726 -47.75 -77.24 40.01
CA LEU A 726 -46.56 -78.05 39.70
C LEU A 726 -45.26 -77.25 39.81
N ARG A 727 -45.27 -75.97 39.40
CA ARG A 727 -44.21 -74.97 39.59
C ARG A 727 -43.72 -74.88 41.03
N SER A 728 -44.66 -74.83 41.97
CA SER A 728 -44.37 -74.74 43.40
C SER A 728 -43.97 -76.10 43.95
N ALA A 729 -44.59 -77.18 43.48
CA ALA A 729 -44.29 -78.54 43.91
C ALA A 729 -42.85 -78.96 43.54
N LEU A 730 -42.45 -78.80 42.27
CA LEU A 730 -41.08 -79.04 41.83
C LEU A 730 -40.07 -78.17 42.58
N ARG A 731 -40.37 -76.87 42.77
CA ARG A 731 -39.46 -75.98 43.50
C ARG A 731 -39.29 -76.37 44.97
N LEU A 732 -40.33 -76.89 45.63
CA LEU A 732 -40.23 -77.37 47.02
C LEU A 732 -39.55 -78.73 47.12
N LEU A 733 -39.75 -79.60 46.13
CA LEU A 733 -39.17 -80.94 46.08
C LEU A 733 -37.67 -80.89 45.78
N LEU A 734 -37.25 -80.10 44.79
CA LEU A 734 -35.86 -79.98 44.37
C LEU A 734 -35.01 -79.16 45.36
N LYS A 735 -35.61 -78.20 46.06
CA LYS A 735 -34.90 -77.38 47.06
C LYS A 735 -34.32 -78.19 48.22
N ASP A 736 -34.95 -79.29 48.63
CA ASP A 736 -34.40 -80.15 49.69
C ASP A 736 -33.09 -80.84 49.29
N LEU A 737 -32.85 -80.96 48.00
CA LEU A 737 -31.66 -81.53 47.39
C LEU A 737 -30.71 -80.44 46.86
N ASP A 738 -30.95 -79.17 47.21
CA ASP A 738 -30.28 -77.99 46.63
C ASP A 738 -30.26 -77.98 45.08
N LEU A 739 -31.30 -78.53 44.44
CA LEU A 739 -31.50 -78.54 42.99
C LEU A 739 -32.53 -77.50 42.54
N THR A 740 -32.49 -77.19 41.24
CA THR A 740 -33.47 -76.34 40.55
C THR A 740 -33.87 -76.94 39.20
N TYR A 741 -34.72 -76.26 38.45
CA TYR A 741 -35.02 -76.61 37.07
C TYR A 741 -34.95 -75.40 36.15
N VAL A 742 -34.62 -75.66 34.88
CA VAL A 742 -34.66 -74.71 33.77
C VAL A 742 -35.49 -75.30 32.64
N ILE A 743 -36.08 -74.45 31.80
CA ILE A 743 -36.78 -74.87 30.59
C ILE A 743 -35.90 -74.45 29.42
N ARG A 744 -35.45 -75.43 28.64
CA ARG A 744 -34.50 -75.28 27.54
C ARG A 744 -34.65 -76.47 26.59
N ASP A 745 -34.39 -76.27 25.30
CA ASP A 745 -34.41 -77.32 24.27
C ASP A 745 -35.71 -78.14 24.28
N GLU A 746 -36.84 -77.45 24.49
CA GLU A 746 -38.20 -78.02 24.58
C GLU A 746 -38.45 -79.02 25.73
N VAL A 747 -37.55 -79.10 26.73
CA VAL A 747 -37.68 -79.96 27.92
C VAL A 747 -37.57 -79.18 29.24
N LEU A 748 -38.08 -79.77 30.33
CA LEU A 748 -37.81 -79.30 31.69
C LEU A 748 -36.58 -80.04 32.22
N LEU A 749 -35.45 -79.35 32.31
CA LEU A 749 -34.17 -79.91 32.77
C LEU A 749 -33.98 -79.61 34.26
N ILE A 750 -33.82 -80.65 35.07
CA ILE A 750 -33.47 -80.58 36.48
C ILE A 750 -31.95 -80.60 36.61
N THR A 751 -31.37 -79.56 37.22
CA THR A 751 -29.92 -79.32 37.30
C THR A 751 -29.59 -78.50 38.57
N THR A 752 -28.32 -78.20 38.80
CA THR A 752 -27.87 -77.43 39.97
C THR A 752 -28.11 -75.92 39.80
N PRO A 753 -28.22 -75.15 40.89
CA PRO A 753 -28.34 -73.68 40.85
C PRO A 753 -27.21 -73.01 40.08
N GLU A 754 -25.98 -73.49 40.22
CA GLU A 754 -24.78 -72.95 39.57
C GLU A 754 -24.85 -73.10 38.04
N GLU A 755 -25.23 -74.28 37.56
CA GLU A 755 -25.42 -74.53 36.13
C GLU A 755 -26.60 -73.70 35.60
N ALA A 756 -27.71 -73.62 36.34
CA ALA A 756 -28.87 -72.81 35.98
C ALA A 756 -28.57 -71.29 35.90
N GLU A 757 -27.70 -70.75 36.76
CA GLU A 757 -27.27 -69.35 36.71
C GLU A 757 -26.38 -69.05 35.48
N SER A 758 -25.62 -70.03 34.99
CA SER A 758 -24.88 -69.89 33.72
C SER A 758 -25.81 -69.75 32.51
N GLN A 759 -27.05 -70.23 32.63
CA GLN A 759 -28.03 -70.37 31.55
C GLN A 759 -28.94 -69.14 31.40
N LEU A 760 -28.33 -67.95 31.32
CA LEU A 760 -29.04 -66.66 31.20
C LEU A 760 -29.91 -66.56 29.94
N VAL A 761 -31.14 -66.03 30.11
CA VAL A 761 -32.09 -65.74 29.01
C VAL A 761 -32.27 -64.23 28.87
N THR A 762 -32.13 -63.72 27.64
CA THR A 762 -32.37 -62.30 27.35
C THR A 762 -33.86 -61.97 27.48
N LYS A 763 -34.22 -61.03 28.38
CA LYS A 763 -35.57 -60.46 28.47
C LYS A 763 -35.59 -59.03 27.95
N VAL A 764 -36.61 -58.70 27.16
CA VAL A 764 -36.86 -57.35 26.65
C VAL A 764 -37.98 -56.71 27.48
N TYR A 765 -37.71 -55.53 28.06
CA TYR A 765 -38.72 -54.74 28.76
C TYR A 765 -39.15 -53.56 27.87
N PRO A 766 -40.42 -53.46 27.45
CA PRO A 766 -40.88 -52.36 26.60
C PRO A 766 -41.07 -51.08 27.41
N VAL A 767 -40.02 -50.26 27.49
CA VAL A 767 -39.99 -48.96 28.19
C VAL A 767 -40.35 -47.76 27.31
N ALA A 768 -40.99 -48.00 26.16
CA ALA A 768 -41.26 -46.98 25.15
C ALA A 768 -42.07 -45.78 25.69
N ASP A 769 -42.93 -45.99 26.69
CA ASP A 769 -43.72 -44.95 27.34
C ASP A 769 -42.90 -44.01 28.24
N LEU A 770 -41.72 -44.43 28.71
CA LEU A 770 -40.81 -43.60 29.52
C LEU A 770 -39.87 -42.71 28.69
N VAL A 771 -39.69 -43.02 27.39
CA VAL A 771 -38.76 -42.31 26.48
C VAL A 771 -39.44 -41.58 25.33
N LEU A 772 -40.77 -41.64 25.22
CA LEU A 772 -41.52 -40.78 24.31
C LEU A 772 -41.51 -39.33 24.84
N PRO A 773 -40.98 -38.34 24.09
CA PRO A 773 -40.94 -36.97 24.55
C PRO A 773 -42.36 -36.43 24.76
N ILE A 774 -42.59 -35.84 25.94
CA ILE A 774 -43.83 -35.16 26.27
C ILE A 774 -44.04 -34.06 25.22
N ARG A 775 -45.09 -34.20 24.41
CA ARG A 775 -45.55 -33.11 23.54
C ARG A 775 -46.23 -32.06 24.42
N SER A 776 -45.43 -31.16 24.96
CA SER A 776 -45.89 -29.95 25.65
C SER A 776 -46.64 -29.05 24.66
N GLY A 777 -47.96 -29.25 24.59
CA GLY A 777 -48.86 -28.33 23.91
C GLY A 777 -48.98 -27.02 24.69
N ALA A 778 -48.99 -25.90 23.95
CA ALA A 778 -49.27 -24.54 24.43
C ALA A 778 -48.27 -23.93 25.45
N GLY A 779 -47.20 -23.35 24.91
CA GLY A 779 -46.34 -22.39 25.60
C GLY A 779 -45.46 -21.66 24.58
N ALA A 780 -45.75 -20.40 24.28
CA ALA A 780 -45.11 -19.68 23.18
C ALA A 780 -43.60 -19.48 23.41
N ASN A 781 -42.79 -19.78 22.40
CA ASN A 781 -41.40 -19.33 22.36
C ASN A 781 -41.37 -17.80 22.14
N PRO A 782 -40.83 -16.99 23.08
CA PRO A 782 -40.75 -15.53 22.91
C PRO A 782 -39.74 -15.10 21.83
N PHE A 783 -38.94 -16.03 21.31
CA PHE A 783 -37.90 -15.80 20.31
C PHE A 783 -38.38 -15.83 18.85
N GLN A 784 -39.70 -15.78 18.58
CA GLN A 784 -40.21 -15.66 17.21
C GLN A 784 -41.30 -14.59 17.04
N LEU A 785 -40.91 -13.36 17.35
CA LEU A 785 -41.50 -12.11 16.84
C LEU A 785 -40.32 -11.13 16.71
N GLY A 786 -40.07 -10.42 15.62
CA GLY A 786 -40.65 -10.35 14.27
C GLY A 786 -39.93 -9.20 13.53
N GLY A 787 -39.87 -9.15 12.20
CA GLY A 787 -40.41 -10.06 11.20
C GLY A 787 -39.92 -9.67 9.79
N GLY A 788 -40.45 -10.38 8.78
CA GLY A 788 -40.21 -10.08 7.36
C GLY A 788 -41.54 -10.02 6.62
N LEU A 789 -42.05 -8.81 6.42
CA LEU A 789 -43.22 -8.54 5.57
C LEU A 789 -42.79 -8.59 4.10
N GLY A 790 -43.30 -9.54 3.32
CA GLY A 790 -43.14 -9.55 1.86
C GLY A 790 -43.16 -10.96 1.24
N GLY A 791 -43.74 -11.08 0.04
CA GLY A 791 -43.59 -12.28 -0.79
C GLY A 791 -44.86 -13.12 -1.02
N GLN A 792 -45.95 -12.50 -1.47
CA GLN A 792 -46.97 -13.23 -2.23
C GLN A 792 -46.40 -13.60 -3.61
N GLY A 793 -46.53 -14.87 -4.03
CA GLY A 793 -46.28 -15.30 -5.42
C GLY A 793 -45.13 -16.30 -5.57
N GLY A 794 -45.47 -17.53 -5.94
CA GLY A 794 -44.52 -18.64 -6.06
C GLY A 794 -43.66 -18.64 -7.31
N PHE A 795 -42.81 -19.66 -7.42
CA PHE A 795 -42.43 -20.25 -8.70
C PHE A 795 -42.26 -21.76 -8.54
N GLY A 796 -43.08 -22.53 -9.25
CA GLY A 796 -42.88 -23.97 -9.42
C GLY A 796 -41.88 -24.25 -10.52
N GLY A 797 -41.07 -25.29 -10.38
CA GLY A 797 -40.20 -25.77 -11.45
C GLY A 797 -41.03 -26.38 -12.58
N GLY A 798 -40.80 -25.93 -13.81
CA GLY A 798 -41.44 -26.46 -15.01
C GLY A 798 -40.45 -26.55 -16.17
N LEU A 799 -39.92 -27.75 -16.42
CA LEU A 799 -39.31 -28.06 -17.70
C LEU A 799 -40.41 -28.28 -18.76
N GLY A 800 -40.21 -27.74 -19.96
CA GLY A 800 -40.74 -28.35 -21.18
C GLY A 800 -41.70 -27.51 -22.03
N GLY A 801 -41.22 -27.16 -23.23
CA GLY A 801 -42.02 -27.38 -24.45
C GLY A 801 -42.88 -26.24 -25.00
N GLY A 802 -42.36 -25.60 -26.05
CA GLY A 802 -43.09 -25.56 -27.33
C GLY A 802 -44.04 -24.39 -27.63
N GLY A 803 -43.61 -23.56 -28.59
CA GLY A 803 -44.39 -23.34 -29.82
C GLY A 803 -45.35 -22.15 -29.92
N GLY A 804 -45.05 -21.24 -30.86
CA GLY A 804 -45.97 -20.22 -31.39
C GLY A 804 -46.14 -18.98 -30.50
N GLY A 805 -46.30 -17.77 -31.02
CA GLY A 805 -46.38 -17.34 -32.42
C GLY A 805 -47.52 -16.34 -32.62
N LEU A 806 -47.23 -15.16 -33.18
CA LEU A 806 -48.15 -14.03 -33.44
C LEU A 806 -48.68 -13.34 -32.15
N GLY A 807 -48.97 -12.04 -32.12
CA GLY A 807 -48.79 -10.99 -33.13
C GLY A 807 -49.72 -9.80 -32.88
N GLY A 808 -49.24 -8.57 -33.10
CA GLY A 808 -50.01 -7.32 -32.91
C GLY A 808 -50.20 -6.92 -31.42
N GLY A 809 -50.35 -5.65 -31.06
CA GLY A 809 -50.46 -4.44 -31.88
C GLY A 809 -51.47 -3.49 -31.23
N GLY A 810 -51.04 -2.27 -30.89
CA GLY A 810 -51.83 -1.28 -30.15
C GLY A 810 -50.94 -0.21 -29.55
#